data_AF-A0A0N9ZWQ2-F1
#
_entry.id   AF-A0A0N9ZWQ2-F1
#
_cell.length_a   1.000
_cell.length_b   1.000
_cell.length_c   1.000
_cell.angle_alpha   90.00
_cell.angle_beta   90.00
_cell.angle_gamma   90.00
#
_symmetry.space_group_name_H-M   'P 1'
#
loop_
_entity.id
_entity.type
_entity.pdbx_description
1 polymer ?
#
loop_
_entity_poly.entity_id
_entity_poly.type
_entity_poly.pdbx_seq_one_letter_code
_entity_poly.pdbx_strand_id
1 'polypeptide(L)'
;MTFWWKCNDGGSTAPTGPDFNSDLVENLVGLWEFSSGGETKDTGLSDGIAQNGHFHGNAHAANGALQLDGNCDYFDVSGTDAPFDLSEGTVQVQFIQDHQVGTSPDTIVNRGEFCDKDTEGYFNIQVTANGAVTVSHLSGSESLSLSTGAGFFDEGDELRVSYSWDDDGQGSFVVENLSEGTTYETDFDSAGLNMDIGDNDDENFTFGAREYDDGTYDQYFDGSIAYVAVFSDPSITTGSDGIVEGTDGDDIIDATYEGDPDGDMIDAGDALLAGEVGDDDIIYAGAGDDTILAGAGNDEIYGQGGDDTIDGGTGDDVIYGDASSGSTKVFTGDYVRESFEWNEAGVANDQALTDFTQDTGNVNVSFKVVQQDADARTQFSSDQQKVHSIETDGPGADAHSSLDSNLNGHGNEATYELSFSDAVNDVSFRVNDIDGDGLVKITAYDAAGNEINVDMTGGSHLTLKDTDGQFGVDTADSNGGYDEDTSPNYSLLVDIPGPVARIVIEHDQDGSNNSGINITDVYYDAPVFIEGEADVCVDAGDDVLSGGAGDDLIYGNGGNDTIDGGAGDDVLYGDNGGDGGSTPSGSNADALSLSSTNVRAGSQTGTDGCATNGDSVIYENVTTTADGTVVMAKLVLVDVDGGLNVDLTGGNGSEILLNGNNDASDGGKDATFRLEFYNQLTGEPISISSIATFGDLDLTNTAEKVTISTDTFSNYGTTADTSLNVTTDTGTVTATGTEENGPTDQDAWFSAGFENQTSIEFVLTTRDVNSGFTLNGQVIDSPVVVDLCEPGDDVITGGEGDDLIFGEGGDDTLDGGAGNDTISGGDDSDTILGGAGDIIDGGDGGDDWDILDLTGKGPFYLDNVTMT
;
A
#
# COMPACT_ATOMS: atom_id res chain seq x y z
N MET A 1 -28.87 -56.95 -34.09
CA MET A 1 -27.44 -56.66 -33.89
C MET A 1 -27.32 -55.16 -33.91
N THR A 2 -27.47 -54.59 -32.72
CA THR A 2 -27.14 -53.23 -32.33
C THR A 2 -25.62 -53.08 -32.39
N PHE A 3 -25.12 -52.02 -33.02
CA PHE A 3 -23.78 -51.50 -32.77
C PHE A 3 -23.88 -50.00 -32.66
N TRP A 4 -23.39 -49.54 -31.51
CA TRP A 4 -23.51 -48.22 -30.92
C TRP A 4 -22.61 -47.22 -31.65
N TRP A 5 -23.14 -46.02 -31.88
CA TRP A 5 -22.32 -44.83 -32.01
C TRP A 5 -21.94 -44.44 -30.58
N LYS A 6 -20.64 -44.31 -30.30
CA LYS A 6 -20.18 -43.62 -29.10
C LYS A 6 -20.51 -42.14 -29.32
N CYS A 7 -21.36 -41.57 -28.48
CA CYS A 7 -21.23 -40.15 -28.19
C CYS A 7 -19.86 -39.99 -27.51
N ASN A 8 -19.09 -39.00 -27.96
CA ASN A 8 -18.12 -38.40 -27.05
C ASN A 8 -18.99 -37.72 -26.01
N ASP A 9 -18.96 -38.24 -24.79
CA ASP A 9 -19.26 -37.43 -23.62
C ASP A 9 -18.09 -36.43 -23.58
N GLY A 10 -18.32 -35.21 -24.04
CA GLY A 10 -17.48 -34.09 -23.65
C GLY A 10 -17.70 -33.98 -22.14
N GLY A 11 -16.72 -34.41 -21.36
CA GLY A 11 -16.72 -34.08 -19.95
C GLY A 11 -16.49 -32.58 -19.90
N SER A 12 -17.51 -31.83 -19.47
CA SER A 12 -17.29 -30.51 -18.89
C SER A 12 -16.31 -30.72 -17.73
N THR A 13 -15.20 -30.00 -17.76
CA THR A 13 -14.40 -29.74 -16.57
C THR A 13 -15.29 -28.94 -15.62
N ALA A 14 -15.41 -29.39 -14.37
CA ALA A 14 -16.15 -28.60 -13.39
C ALA A 14 -15.36 -27.34 -13.08
N PRO A 15 -16.03 -26.19 -12.91
CA PRO A 15 -15.41 -24.97 -12.41
C PRO A 15 -14.76 -25.23 -11.03
N THR A 16 -13.59 -24.65 -10.78
CA THR A 16 -12.90 -24.68 -9.47
C THR A 16 -13.41 -23.49 -8.67
N GLY A 17 -14.48 -23.70 -7.90
CA GLY A 17 -14.99 -22.67 -6.98
C GLY A 17 -14.14 -22.59 -5.70
N PRO A 18 -14.19 -21.45 -4.99
CA PRO A 18 -13.56 -21.31 -3.68
C PRO A 18 -14.14 -22.30 -2.66
N ASP A 19 -13.34 -22.74 -1.69
CA ASP A 19 -13.80 -23.65 -0.63
C ASP A 19 -14.50 -22.89 0.49
N PHE A 20 -15.83 -22.75 0.41
CA PHE A 20 -16.67 -22.12 1.44
C PHE A 20 -16.82 -22.97 2.73
N ASN A 21 -15.90 -23.90 2.99
CA ASN A 21 -16.01 -24.93 4.03
C ASN A 21 -15.19 -24.59 5.30
N SER A 22 -14.61 -23.38 5.37
CA SER A 22 -14.16 -22.78 6.62
C SER A 22 -15.40 -22.24 7.37
N ASP A 23 -15.47 -22.47 8.68
CA ASP A 23 -16.69 -22.29 9.49
C ASP A 23 -17.14 -20.80 9.67
N LEU A 24 -16.55 -19.81 8.98
CA LEU A 24 -16.86 -18.38 9.11
C LEU A 24 -16.49 -17.59 7.84
N VAL A 25 -17.33 -17.62 6.80
CA VAL A 25 -17.41 -16.44 5.93
C VAL A 25 -18.42 -15.50 6.59
N GLU A 26 -17.93 -14.45 7.27
CA GLU A 26 -18.81 -13.45 7.88
C GLU A 26 -19.81 -12.94 6.82
N ASN A 27 -21.04 -12.65 7.25
CA ASN A 27 -22.10 -12.14 6.39
C ASN A 27 -22.62 -13.09 5.28
N LEU A 28 -22.11 -14.33 5.12
CA LEU A 28 -22.68 -15.31 4.17
C LEU A 28 -24.03 -15.87 4.66
N VAL A 29 -25.12 -15.40 4.06
CA VAL A 29 -26.50 -15.74 4.47
C VAL A 29 -27.19 -16.75 3.56
N GLY A 30 -26.60 -17.12 2.43
CA GLY A 30 -27.08 -18.22 1.59
C GLY A 30 -25.99 -18.77 0.67
N LEU A 31 -25.90 -20.10 0.55
CA LEU A 31 -24.90 -20.75 -0.31
C LEU A 31 -25.42 -22.07 -0.90
N TRP A 32 -25.39 -22.19 -2.24
CA TRP A 32 -25.70 -23.43 -2.95
C TRP A 32 -24.53 -23.85 -3.84
N GLU A 33 -23.74 -24.81 -3.36
CA GLU A 33 -22.48 -25.30 -3.97
C GLU A 33 -22.60 -26.67 -4.68
N PHE A 34 -23.77 -27.32 -4.60
CA PHE A 34 -24.06 -28.60 -5.27
C PHE A 34 -23.05 -29.75 -4.99
N SER A 35 -22.33 -29.64 -3.88
CA SER A 35 -21.31 -30.57 -3.42
C SER A 35 -21.91 -31.94 -3.03
N SER A 36 -21.07 -32.97 -2.95
CA SER A 36 -21.51 -34.32 -2.58
C SER A 36 -22.02 -34.35 -1.12
N GLY A 37 -23.32 -34.54 -0.92
CA GLY A 37 -23.99 -34.47 0.38
C GLY A 37 -24.64 -33.11 0.70
N GLY A 38 -24.41 -32.10 -0.15
CA GLY A 38 -24.99 -30.76 -0.13
C GLY A 38 -25.80 -30.45 -1.40
N GLU A 39 -26.15 -31.45 -2.23
CA GLU A 39 -26.59 -31.26 -3.62
C GLU A 39 -27.82 -30.36 -3.79
N THR A 40 -28.63 -30.18 -2.75
CA THR A 40 -29.80 -29.30 -2.78
C THR A 40 -29.84 -28.38 -1.56
N LYS A 41 -28.75 -28.27 -0.83
CA LYS A 41 -28.74 -27.59 0.45
C LYS A 41 -28.28 -26.17 0.30
N ASP A 42 -28.89 -25.33 1.13
CA ASP A 42 -28.30 -24.07 1.52
C ASP A 42 -27.34 -24.36 2.69
N THR A 43 -26.06 -24.12 2.47
CA THR A 43 -24.97 -24.34 3.43
C THR A 43 -24.50 -23.05 4.10
N GLY A 44 -24.93 -21.87 3.62
CA GLY A 44 -24.67 -20.58 4.25
C GLY A 44 -25.63 -20.41 5.42
N LEU A 45 -25.12 -20.36 6.64
CA LEU A 45 -25.95 -20.41 7.86
C LEU A 45 -25.65 -19.28 8.84
N SER A 46 -25.03 -18.18 8.40
CA SER A 46 -24.75 -17.03 9.27
C SER A 46 -26.05 -16.40 9.82
N ASP A 47 -27.15 -16.50 9.08
CA ASP A 47 -28.49 -16.06 9.50
C ASP A 47 -29.24 -17.13 10.35
N GLY A 48 -28.75 -18.37 10.36
CA GLY A 48 -29.33 -19.53 11.01
C GLY A 48 -30.56 -20.15 10.32
N ILE A 49 -30.87 -19.82 9.06
CA ILE A 49 -32.08 -20.26 8.34
C ILE A 49 -31.74 -20.93 7.01
N ALA A 50 -31.69 -22.27 6.99
CA ALA A 50 -31.45 -23.00 5.75
C ALA A 50 -32.63 -22.94 4.74
N GLN A 51 -32.41 -22.36 3.56
CA GLN A 51 -33.33 -22.33 2.41
C GLN A 51 -32.90 -23.29 1.30
N ASN A 52 -33.07 -24.60 1.54
CA ASN A 52 -32.72 -25.65 0.58
C ASN A 52 -33.54 -25.54 -0.72
N GLY A 53 -33.01 -26.02 -1.84
CA GLY A 53 -33.72 -26.00 -3.13
C GLY A 53 -34.07 -27.38 -3.72
N HIS A 54 -34.54 -27.37 -4.96
CA HIS A 54 -35.06 -28.52 -5.70
C HIS A 54 -34.68 -28.47 -7.18
N PHE A 55 -34.32 -29.63 -7.75
CA PHE A 55 -34.07 -29.75 -9.19
C PHE A 55 -35.36 -29.94 -9.99
N HIS A 56 -35.48 -29.22 -11.11
CA HIS A 56 -36.59 -29.32 -12.05
C HIS A 56 -36.10 -29.74 -13.45
N GLY A 57 -36.94 -30.44 -14.20
CA GLY A 57 -36.57 -30.96 -15.52
C GLY A 57 -35.49 -32.03 -15.47
N ASN A 58 -34.37 -31.79 -16.16
CA ASN A 58 -33.18 -32.65 -16.17
C ASN A 58 -32.03 -32.10 -15.29
N ALA A 59 -32.25 -30.98 -14.57
CA ALA A 59 -31.28 -30.40 -13.67
C ALA A 59 -30.81 -31.43 -12.63
N HIS A 60 -29.52 -31.44 -12.35
CA HIS A 60 -28.92 -32.30 -11.33
C HIS A 60 -27.54 -31.79 -10.91
N ALA A 61 -27.11 -32.12 -9.70
CA ALA A 61 -25.72 -31.94 -9.30
C ALA A 61 -24.83 -33.04 -9.91
N ALA A 62 -23.72 -32.66 -10.53
CA ALA A 62 -22.62 -33.57 -10.86
C ALA A 62 -21.30 -32.81 -10.85
N ASN A 63 -20.23 -33.50 -10.42
CA ASN A 63 -18.88 -32.95 -10.30
C ASN A 63 -18.79 -31.66 -9.46
N GLY A 64 -19.63 -31.51 -8.43
CA GLY A 64 -19.62 -30.31 -7.57
C GLY A 64 -20.26 -29.07 -8.19
N ALA A 65 -21.11 -29.24 -9.21
CA ALA A 65 -21.81 -28.13 -9.85
C ALA A 65 -23.25 -28.53 -10.26
N LEU A 66 -24.15 -27.55 -10.36
CA LEU A 66 -25.46 -27.69 -10.99
C LEU A 66 -25.30 -27.80 -12.50
N GLN A 67 -25.82 -28.89 -13.08
CA GLN A 67 -25.75 -29.16 -14.51
C GLN A 67 -27.11 -28.90 -15.17
N LEU A 68 -27.10 -28.13 -16.27
CA LEU A 68 -28.28 -27.68 -17.00
C LEU A 68 -28.11 -27.91 -18.51
N ASP A 69 -29.17 -28.34 -19.20
CA ASP A 69 -29.22 -28.72 -20.63
C ASP A 69 -29.97 -27.71 -21.52
N GLY A 70 -30.32 -26.55 -20.98
CA GLY A 70 -30.99 -25.46 -21.69
C GLY A 70 -32.43 -25.75 -22.09
N ASN A 71 -33.09 -26.74 -21.49
CA ASN A 71 -34.42 -27.18 -21.92
C ASN A 71 -35.33 -27.59 -20.75
N CYS A 72 -36.03 -26.59 -20.22
CA CYS A 72 -37.04 -26.74 -19.17
C CYS A 72 -36.49 -27.32 -17.87
N ASP A 73 -35.26 -26.95 -17.53
CA ASP A 73 -34.53 -27.35 -16.35
C ASP A 73 -33.96 -26.14 -15.62
N TYR A 74 -34.00 -26.22 -14.29
CA TYR A 74 -33.62 -25.15 -13.36
C TYR A 74 -33.53 -25.72 -11.95
N PHE A 75 -32.93 -24.94 -11.05
CA PHE A 75 -32.96 -25.18 -9.61
C PHE A 75 -33.83 -24.12 -8.94
N ASP A 76 -34.71 -24.56 -8.05
CA ASP A 76 -35.72 -23.74 -7.39
C ASP A 76 -35.48 -23.73 -5.88
N VAL A 77 -35.19 -22.57 -5.29
CA VAL A 77 -34.94 -22.42 -3.85
C VAL A 77 -36.27 -22.43 -3.10
N SER A 78 -36.39 -23.25 -2.05
CA SER A 78 -37.64 -23.36 -1.28
C SER A 78 -37.53 -22.67 0.08
N GLY A 79 -38.45 -21.73 0.38
CA GLY A 79 -38.48 -21.01 1.66
C GLY A 79 -39.69 -20.08 1.79
N THR A 80 -39.89 -19.51 2.99
CA THR A 80 -40.83 -18.39 3.22
C THR A 80 -40.02 -17.15 3.57
N ASP A 81 -40.31 -16.07 2.85
CA ASP A 81 -39.51 -14.86 2.68
C ASP A 81 -39.18 -14.07 3.97
N ALA A 82 -37.89 -13.95 4.27
CA ALA A 82 -37.32 -13.11 5.33
C ALA A 82 -35.78 -13.04 5.32
N PRO A 83 -35.03 -14.11 4.95
CA PRO A 83 -33.56 -14.07 5.02
C PRO A 83 -32.86 -13.25 3.93
N PHE A 84 -33.47 -13.14 2.74
CA PHE A 84 -32.86 -12.47 1.59
C PHE A 84 -33.48 -11.09 1.31
N ASP A 85 -34.37 -10.59 2.17
CA ASP A 85 -34.96 -9.25 2.07
C ASP A 85 -33.99 -8.20 2.63
N LEU A 86 -32.83 -8.11 1.99
CA LEU A 86 -31.71 -7.33 2.48
C LEU A 86 -31.74 -5.92 1.88
N SER A 87 -31.56 -4.91 2.73
CA SER A 87 -31.33 -3.52 2.29
C SER A 87 -30.01 -3.37 1.56
N GLU A 88 -29.01 -4.16 1.94
CA GLU A 88 -27.67 -4.19 1.36
C GLU A 88 -27.18 -5.64 1.23
N GLY A 89 -26.25 -5.91 0.33
CA GLY A 89 -25.69 -7.25 0.18
C GLY A 89 -25.01 -7.49 -1.15
N THR A 90 -24.49 -8.70 -1.32
CA THR A 90 -23.81 -9.15 -2.54
C THR A 90 -24.34 -10.50 -2.99
N VAL A 91 -24.64 -10.66 -4.29
CA VAL A 91 -24.89 -11.95 -4.94
C VAL A 91 -23.67 -12.29 -5.79
N GLN A 92 -23.05 -13.44 -5.50
CA GLN A 92 -21.92 -13.97 -6.27
C GLN A 92 -22.29 -15.30 -6.93
N VAL A 93 -21.87 -15.50 -8.18
CA VAL A 93 -22.10 -16.73 -8.94
C VAL A 93 -20.93 -17.04 -9.85
N GLN A 94 -20.47 -18.30 -9.85
CA GLN A 94 -19.46 -18.81 -10.78
C GLN A 94 -20.07 -19.86 -11.70
N PHE A 95 -19.83 -19.76 -13.01
CA PHE A 95 -20.47 -20.62 -14.01
C PHE A 95 -19.65 -20.77 -15.30
N ILE A 96 -20.01 -21.77 -16.10
CA ILE A 96 -19.53 -22.01 -17.47
C ILE A 96 -20.76 -22.16 -18.36
N GLN A 97 -20.87 -21.34 -19.42
CA GLN A 97 -21.89 -21.54 -20.45
C GLN A 97 -21.37 -22.51 -21.51
N ASP A 98 -22.03 -23.67 -21.68
CA ASP A 98 -21.67 -24.64 -22.71
C ASP A 98 -22.16 -24.20 -24.09
N HIS A 99 -23.41 -23.70 -24.17
CA HIS A 99 -23.98 -23.16 -25.40
C HIS A 99 -25.03 -22.07 -25.14
N GLN A 100 -25.18 -21.15 -26.08
CA GLN A 100 -26.31 -20.22 -26.11
C GLN A 100 -27.62 -20.93 -26.51
N VAL A 101 -28.67 -20.71 -25.73
CA VAL A 101 -30.02 -21.23 -25.95
C VAL A 101 -30.94 -20.17 -26.59
N GLY A 102 -31.87 -20.61 -27.44
CA GLY A 102 -32.96 -19.77 -27.90
C GLY A 102 -32.54 -18.51 -28.68
N THR A 103 -33.05 -17.34 -28.29
CA THR A 103 -32.80 -16.04 -28.96
C THR A 103 -32.03 -15.04 -28.09
N SER A 104 -31.45 -15.48 -26.96
CA SER A 104 -30.88 -14.65 -25.90
C SER A 104 -31.88 -13.73 -25.20
N PRO A 105 -31.61 -13.35 -23.94
CA PRO A 105 -30.56 -13.88 -23.05
C PRO A 105 -30.90 -15.23 -22.41
N ASP A 106 -29.89 -15.90 -21.83
CA ASP A 106 -30.02 -17.08 -20.96
C ASP A 106 -29.79 -16.66 -19.50
N THR A 107 -30.59 -17.16 -18.56
CA THR A 107 -30.56 -16.73 -17.15
C THR A 107 -29.74 -17.64 -16.26
N ILE A 108 -28.86 -17.04 -15.46
CA ILE A 108 -28.02 -17.71 -14.47
C ILE A 108 -28.73 -17.71 -13.11
N VAL A 109 -29.08 -16.52 -12.60
CA VAL A 109 -29.75 -16.32 -11.30
C VAL A 109 -30.95 -15.41 -11.50
N ASN A 110 -32.10 -15.75 -10.91
CA ASN A 110 -33.34 -14.96 -10.95
C ASN A 110 -33.99 -14.92 -9.56
N ARG A 111 -34.56 -13.78 -9.16
CA ARG A 111 -35.48 -13.64 -8.02
C ARG A 111 -36.66 -12.77 -8.43
N GLY A 112 -37.87 -13.18 -8.06
CA GLY A 112 -39.13 -12.54 -8.47
C GLY A 112 -39.57 -12.85 -9.91
N GLU A 113 -40.75 -12.34 -10.26
CA GLU A 113 -41.43 -12.61 -11.52
C GLU A 113 -41.29 -11.47 -12.54
N PHE A 114 -41.05 -11.81 -13.80
CA PHE A 114 -40.88 -10.80 -14.84
C PHE A 114 -42.20 -10.08 -15.23
N CYS A 115 -43.37 -10.72 -15.08
CA CYS A 115 -44.62 -10.18 -15.62
C CYS A 115 -45.13 -8.94 -14.86
N ASP A 116 -44.81 -8.85 -13.59
CA ASP A 116 -45.25 -7.84 -12.62
C ASP A 116 -44.08 -7.23 -11.83
N LYS A 117 -42.84 -7.46 -12.26
CA LYS A 117 -41.60 -6.76 -11.87
C LYS A 117 -41.71 -5.26 -11.54
N ASP A 118 -42.63 -4.54 -12.18
CA ASP A 118 -42.85 -3.10 -11.95
C ASP A 118 -43.70 -2.81 -10.68
N THR A 119 -44.22 -3.86 -10.03
CA THR A 119 -45.08 -3.81 -8.84
C THR A 119 -44.40 -4.45 -7.64
N GLU A 120 -43.67 -5.54 -7.85
CA GLU A 120 -43.16 -6.41 -6.78
C GLU A 120 -41.63 -6.48 -6.73
N GLY A 121 -40.93 -5.84 -7.67
CA GLY A 121 -39.48 -5.94 -7.80
C GLY A 121 -39.06 -7.16 -8.63
N TYR A 122 -37.78 -7.21 -9.01
CA TYR A 122 -37.23 -8.25 -9.87
C TYR A 122 -35.69 -8.20 -9.92
N PHE A 123 -35.03 -9.34 -9.80
CA PHE A 123 -33.58 -9.45 -9.94
C PHE A 123 -33.19 -10.56 -10.91
N ASN A 124 -32.21 -10.31 -11.79
CA ASN A 124 -31.73 -11.31 -12.75
C ASN A 124 -30.29 -11.07 -13.21
N ILE A 125 -29.46 -12.11 -13.19
CA ILE A 125 -28.13 -12.17 -13.83
C ILE A 125 -28.23 -13.07 -15.07
N GLN A 126 -27.78 -12.58 -16.22
CA GLN A 126 -27.95 -13.23 -17.51
C GLN A 126 -26.71 -13.14 -18.38
N VAL A 127 -26.66 -14.01 -19.39
CA VAL A 127 -25.68 -13.93 -20.48
C VAL A 127 -26.35 -13.78 -21.83
N THR A 128 -25.71 -13.04 -22.74
CA THR A 128 -26.23 -12.74 -24.07
C THR A 128 -25.54 -13.56 -25.16
N ALA A 129 -26.22 -13.72 -26.30
CA ALA A 129 -25.70 -14.47 -27.46
C ALA A 129 -24.46 -13.85 -28.12
N ASN A 130 -24.06 -12.66 -27.70
CA ASN A 130 -22.86 -11.96 -28.14
C ASN A 130 -21.79 -11.92 -27.05
N GLY A 131 -21.85 -12.78 -26.03
CA GLY A 131 -20.82 -12.92 -25.02
C GLY A 131 -20.73 -11.72 -24.07
N ALA A 132 -21.87 -11.16 -23.66
CA ALA A 132 -21.92 -10.17 -22.58
C ALA A 132 -22.64 -10.76 -21.37
N VAL A 133 -22.26 -10.32 -20.19
CA VAL A 133 -22.93 -10.64 -18.92
C VAL A 133 -23.71 -9.40 -18.49
N THR A 134 -24.96 -9.59 -18.06
CA THR A 134 -25.87 -8.49 -17.70
C THR A 134 -26.54 -8.75 -16.37
N VAL A 135 -26.72 -7.71 -15.58
CA VAL A 135 -27.57 -7.73 -14.38
C VAL A 135 -28.75 -6.76 -14.54
N SER A 136 -29.90 -7.13 -14.00
CA SER A 136 -31.09 -6.28 -13.88
C SER A 136 -31.64 -6.35 -12.47
N HIS A 137 -31.77 -5.22 -11.79
CA HIS A 137 -32.31 -5.11 -10.43
C HIS A 137 -33.41 -4.05 -10.38
N LEU A 138 -34.62 -4.45 -10.03
CA LEU A 138 -35.79 -3.61 -9.87
C LEU A 138 -36.28 -3.76 -8.43
N SER A 139 -36.36 -2.65 -7.69
CA SER A 139 -37.00 -2.62 -6.38
C SER A 139 -37.81 -1.33 -6.23
N GLY A 140 -39.06 -1.45 -5.80
CA GLY A 140 -39.96 -0.31 -5.66
C GLY A 140 -40.14 0.51 -6.95
N SER A 141 -39.62 1.75 -6.97
CA SER A 141 -39.63 2.62 -8.17
C SER A 141 -38.34 2.61 -8.97
N GLU A 142 -37.31 1.94 -8.46
CA GLU A 142 -35.96 1.99 -8.99
C GLU A 142 -35.68 0.79 -9.89
N SER A 143 -34.85 1.03 -10.91
CA SER A 143 -34.50 0.03 -11.90
C SER A 143 -33.09 0.30 -12.40
N LEU A 144 -32.23 -0.69 -12.20
CA LEU A 144 -30.85 -0.72 -12.66
C LEU A 144 -30.67 -1.84 -13.68
N SER A 145 -29.87 -1.57 -14.71
CA SER A 145 -29.42 -2.60 -15.63
C SER A 145 -28.00 -2.30 -16.10
N LEU A 146 -27.10 -3.24 -15.88
CA LEU A 146 -25.67 -3.16 -16.21
C LEU A 146 -25.30 -4.30 -17.16
N SER A 147 -24.24 -4.10 -17.93
CA SER A 147 -23.80 -5.06 -18.95
C SER A 147 -22.32 -4.92 -19.19
N THR A 148 -21.60 -6.03 -19.24
CA THR A 148 -20.28 -6.07 -19.86
C THR A 148 -20.39 -5.77 -21.37
N GLY A 149 -19.26 -5.46 -22.00
CA GLY A 149 -19.19 -5.29 -23.45
C GLY A 149 -19.51 -6.58 -24.21
N ALA A 150 -19.94 -6.44 -25.47
CA ALA A 150 -20.09 -7.59 -26.37
C ALA A 150 -18.75 -8.29 -26.60
N GLY A 151 -18.70 -9.61 -26.42
CA GLY A 151 -17.52 -10.45 -26.61
C GLY A 151 -16.57 -10.39 -25.41
N PHE A 152 -17.10 -10.15 -24.22
CA PHE A 152 -16.37 -10.25 -22.96
C PHE A 152 -15.95 -11.70 -22.65
N PHE A 153 -16.76 -12.68 -23.08
CA PHE A 153 -16.45 -14.10 -22.93
C PHE A 153 -16.93 -14.92 -24.14
N ASP A 154 -16.34 -16.11 -24.32
CA ASP A 154 -16.74 -17.13 -25.30
C ASP A 154 -17.39 -18.36 -24.61
N GLU A 155 -18.23 -19.10 -25.34
CA GLU A 155 -18.81 -20.37 -24.84
C GLU A 155 -17.69 -21.34 -24.38
N GLY A 156 -17.78 -21.83 -23.15
CA GLY A 156 -16.78 -22.69 -22.51
C GLY A 156 -15.82 -21.97 -21.56
N ASP A 157 -15.82 -20.63 -21.52
CA ASP A 157 -15.06 -19.87 -20.53
C ASP A 157 -15.71 -20.00 -19.14
N GLU A 158 -14.85 -19.97 -18.13
CA GLU A 158 -15.22 -19.92 -16.73
C GLU A 158 -15.33 -18.47 -16.26
N LEU A 159 -16.51 -18.13 -15.73
CA LEU A 159 -16.83 -16.78 -15.29
C LEU A 159 -17.21 -16.74 -13.82
N ARG A 160 -16.82 -15.65 -13.14
CA ARG A 160 -17.37 -15.24 -11.84
C ARG A 160 -18.05 -13.89 -11.99
N VAL A 161 -19.21 -13.74 -11.34
CA VAL A 161 -19.98 -12.50 -11.30
C VAL A 161 -20.28 -12.17 -9.86
N SER A 162 -19.90 -10.97 -9.43
CA SER A 162 -20.25 -10.38 -8.13
C SER A 162 -21.11 -9.14 -8.38
N TYR A 163 -22.27 -9.07 -7.73
CA TYR A 163 -23.16 -7.92 -7.81
C TYR A 163 -23.58 -7.51 -6.40
N SER A 164 -23.17 -6.32 -5.97
CA SER A 164 -23.54 -5.74 -4.69
C SER A 164 -24.57 -4.62 -4.81
N TRP A 165 -25.33 -4.38 -3.76
CA TRP A 165 -26.28 -3.28 -3.64
C TRP A 165 -26.35 -2.77 -2.21
N ASP A 166 -26.81 -1.54 -2.06
CA ASP A 166 -27.12 -0.84 -0.81
C ASP A 166 -28.33 0.07 -1.06
N ASP A 167 -29.27 0.13 -0.11
CA ASP A 167 -30.48 0.93 -0.22
C ASP A 167 -30.21 2.44 -0.10
N ASP A 168 -29.05 2.83 0.43
CA ASP A 168 -28.53 4.19 0.41
C ASP A 168 -27.94 4.58 -0.95
N GLY A 169 -27.69 3.59 -1.82
CA GLY A 169 -27.44 3.77 -3.25
C GLY A 169 -26.15 3.21 -3.78
N GLN A 170 -25.25 2.75 -2.93
CA GLN A 170 -23.96 2.20 -3.33
C GLN A 170 -24.14 0.78 -3.89
N GLY A 171 -23.28 0.37 -4.83
CA GLY A 171 -23.28 -0.98 -5.35
C GLY A 171 -22.33 -1.14 -6.51
N SER A 172 -21.88 -2.37 -6.72
CA SER A 172 -20.89 -2.71 -7.73
C SER A 172 -21.30 -3.92 -8.55
N PHE A 173 -20.79 -4.00 -9.78
CA PHE A 173 -20.99 -5.11 -10.70
C PHE A 173 -19.66 -5.52 -11.31
N VAL A 174 -19.10 -6.60 -10.78
CA VAL A 174 -17.83 -7.20 -11.19
C VAL A 174 -18.12 -8.49 -11.96
N VAL A 175 -17.45 -8.65 -13.09
CA VAL A 175 -17.48 -9.85 -13.93
C VAL A 175 -16.06 -10.21 -14.29
N GLU A 176 -15.62 -11.39 -13.87
CA GLU A 176 -14.29 -11.92 -14.12
C GLU A 176 -14.39 -13.07 -15.13
N ASN A 177 -13.58 -13.02 -16.18
CA ASN A 177 -13.32 -14.16 -17.04
C ASN A 177 -12.06 -14.88 -16.54
N LEU A 178 -12.27 -15.86 -15.67
CA LEU A 178 -11.21 -16.65 -15.03
C LEU A 178 -10.41 -17.48 -16.04
N SER A 179 -10.99 -17.80 -17.19
CA SER A 179 -10.28 -18.50 -18.27
C SER A 179 -9.32 -17.61 -19.05
N GLU A 180 -9.60 -16.30 -19.13
CA GLU A 180 -8.79 -15.33 -19.88
C GLU A 180 -8.00 -14.36 -18.98
N GLY A 181 -8.26 -14.33 -17.66
CA GLY A 181 -7.65 -13.40 -16.71
C GLY A 181 -8.08 -11.95 -16.95
N THR A 182 -9.33 -11.72 -17.35
CA THR A 182 -9.83 -10.36 -17.62
C THR A 182 -11.03 -10.01 -16.73
N THR A 183 -11.05 -8.80 -16.22
CA THR A 183 -12.11 -8.31 -15.34
C THR A 183 -12.85 -7.13 -15.97
N TYR A 184 -14.17 -7.08 -15.78
CA TYR A 184 -15.01 -5.91 -16.00
C TYR A 184 -15.61 -5.52 -14.65
N GLU A 185 -15.47 -4.26 -14.30
CA GLU A 185 -16.00 -3.70 -13.06
C GLU A 185 -16.72 -2.39 -13.34
N THR A 186 -17.80 -2.14 -12.61
CA THR A 186 -18.50 -0.87 -12.62
C THR A 186 -19.26 -0.68 -11.34
N ASP A 187 -19.01 0.44 -10.68
CA ASP A 187 -19.87 0.90 -9.60
C ASP A 187 -21.08 1.65 -10.13
N PHE A 188 -22.10 1.75 -9.29
CA PHE A 188 -23.31 2.50 -9.56
C PHE A 188 -23.85 3.16 -8.29
N ASP A 189 -24.46 4.32 -8.46
CA ASP A 189 -25.20 5.02 -7.42
C ASP A 189 -26.70 5.03 -7.77
N SER A 190 -27.47 4.13 -7.15
CA SER A 190 -28.90 3.95 -7.35
C SER A 190 -29.63 3.64 -6.04
N ALA A 191 -29.83 4.69 -5.21
CA ALA A 191 -30.56 4.61 -3.95
C ALA A 191 -31.95 3.97 -4.07
N GLY A 192 -32.30 3.11 -3.13
CA GLY A 192 -33.58 2.41 -3.05
C GLY A 192 -33.61 1.01 -3.66
N LEU A 193 -32.46 0.50 -4.12
CA LEU A 193 -32.31 -0.92 -4.48
C LEU A 193 -32.20 -1.77 -3.21
N ASN A 194 -32.94 -2.87 -3.16
CA ASN A 194 -32.91 -3.86 -2.07
C ASN A 194 -33.50 -5.17 -2.59
N MET A 195 -33.24 -6.27 -1.88
CA MET A 195 -33.75 -7.60 -2.25
C MET A 195 -35.09 -7.96 -1.58
N ASP A 196 -35.79 -6.97 -1.03
CA ASP A 196 -37.21 -7.06 -0.59
C ASP A 196 -38.12 -7.10 -1.83
N ILE A 197 -38.04 -8.23 -2.55
CA ILE A 197 -38.75 -8.51 -3.80
C ILE A 197 -39.95 -9.42 -3.49
N GLY A 198 -41.11 -8.81 -3.19
CA GLY A 198 -42.40 -9.51 -3.08
C GLY A 198 -43.24 -9.18 -1.83
N ASP A 199 -44.52 -9.61 -1.82
CA ASP A 199 -45.35 -9.51 -0.61
C ASP A 199 -46.14 -10.75 -0.17
N ASN A 200 -46.23 -11.89 -0.91
CA ASN A 200 -46.68 -13.20 -0.35
C ASN A 200 -46.83 -14.45 -1.29
N ASP A 201 -46.34 -14.58 -2.53
CA ASP A 201 -46.72 -15.75 -3.36
C ASP A 201 -45.76 -16.38 -4.40
N ASP A 202 -44.49 -16.66 -4.03
CA ASP A 202 -43.54 -17.66 -4.61
C ASP A 202 -42.27 -17.05 -5.26
N GLU A 203 -41.73 -15.96 -4.71
CA GLU A 203 -40.67 -15.11 -5.27
C GLU A 203 -39.23 -15.55 -4.89
N ASN A 204 -39.01 -16.85 -4.70
CA ASN A 204 -37.70 -17.38 -4.31
C ASN A 204 -36.65 -17.26 -5.43
N PHE A 205 -35.38 -17.51 -5.09
CA PHE A 205 -34.32 -17.64 -6.09
C PHE A 205 -34.56 -18.84 -7.01
N THR A 206 -34.39 -18.64 -8.31
CA THR A 206 -34.31 -19.66 -9.34
C THR A 206 -32.97 -19.57 -10.04
N PHE A 207 -32.29 -20.71 -10.22
CA PHE A 207 -31.02 -20.78 -10.96
C PHE A 207 -31.21 -21.53 -12.28
N GLY A 208 -30.64 -20.99 -13.37
CA GLY A 208 -30.67 -21.60 -14.70
C GLY A 208 -31.92 -21.31 -15.55
N ALA A 209 -32.88 -20.54 -15.04
CA ALA A 209 -34.05 -20.09 -15.80
C ALA A 209 -34.64 -18.81 -15.21
N ARG A 210 -35.30 -18.01 -16.06
CA ARG A 210 -36.11 -16.88 -15.63
C ARG A 210 -37.52 -17.33 -15.29
N GLU A 211 -38.06 -16.86 -14.18
CA GLU A 211 -39.51 -16.94 -13.93
C GLU A 211 -40.25 -15.79 -14.62
N TYR A 212 -41.11 -16.14 -15.58
CA TYR A 212 -41.84 -15.16 -16.37
C TYR A 212 -43.17 -14.75 -15.72
N ASP A 213 -43.88 -15.70 -15.11
CA ASP A 213 -45.24 -15.62 -14.51
C ASP A 213 -45.39 -16.86 -13.62
N ASP A 214 -46.23 -16.88 -12.58
CA ASP A 214 -46.30 -17.95 -11.57
C ASP A 214 -46.05 -19.37 -12.14
N GLY A 215 -44.92 -19.98 -11.76
CA GLY A 215 -44.53 -21.35 -12.15
C GLY A 215 -44.33 -21.55 -13.65
N THR A 216 -44.12 -20.47 -14.40
CA THR A 216 -43.89 -20.44 -15.85
C THR A 216 -42.52 -19.85 -16.15
N TYR A 217 -41.60 -20.69 -16.64
CA TYR A 217 -40.20 -20.32 -16.84
C TYR A 217 -39.85 -20.16 -18.33
N ASP A 218 -38.90 -19.27 -18.63
CA ASP A 218 -38.25 -19.13 -19.94
C ASP A 218 -36.74 -18.78 -19.78
N GLN A 219 -36.04 -18.48 -20.88
CA GLN A 219 -34.60 -18.11 -20.87
C GLN A 219 -33.68 -19.14 -20.18
N TYR A 220 -33.88 -20.42 -20.49
CA TYR A 220 -33.09 -21.53 -19.92
C TYR A 220 -31.61 -21.46 -20.27
N PHE A 221 -30.76 -21.85 -19.32
CA PHE A 221 -29.30 -21.90 -19.44
C PHE A 221 -28.80 -23.32 -19.79
N ASP A 222 -27.83 -23.43 -20.70
CA ASP A 222 -27.11 -24.67 -21.05
C ASP A 222 -25.65 -24.53 -20.61
N GLY A 223 -25.27 -25.27 -19.56
CA GLY A 223 -23.97 -25.14 -18.91
C GLY A 223 -23.96 -25.64 -17.48
N SER A 224 -22.96 -25.20 -16.71
CA SER A 224 -22.79 -25.55 -15.30
C SER A 224 -22.64 -24.33 -14.40
N ILE A 225 -23.30 -24.34 -13.24
CA ILE A 225 -23.15 -23.32 -12.18
C ILE A 225 -22.43 -23.99 -11.01
N ALA A 226 -21.27 -23.46 -10.63
CA ALA A 226 -20.42 -23.97 -9.55
C ALA A 226 -21.12 -23.74 -8.20
N TYR A 227 -21.44 -22.48 -7.93
CA TYR A 227 -22.16 -22.06 -6.74
C TYR A 227 -22.97 -20.79 -7.01
N VAL A 228 -23.92 -20.53 -6.12
CA VAL A 228 -24.51 -19.20 -5.92
C VAL A 228 -24.38 -18.87 -4.43
N ALA A 229 -23.79 -17.72 -4.12
CA ALA A 229 -23.59 -17.21 -2.77
C ALA A 229 -24.31 -15.87 -2.59
N VAL A 230 -24.87 -15.65 -1.40
CA VAL A 230 -25.56 -14.41 -1.01
C VAL A 230 -24.98 -13.93 0.31
N PHE A 231 -24.44 -12.71 0.30
CA PHE A 231 -23.85 -12.04 1.45
C PHE A 231 -24.76 -10.90 1.90
N SER A 232 -24.80 -10.63 3.21
CA SER A 232 -25.52 -9.50 3.81
C SER A 232 -24.69 -8.23 3.91
N ASP A 233 -23.54 -8.18 3.25
CA ASP A 233 -22.60 -7.05 3.19
C ASP A 233 -22.45 -6.63 1.72
N PRO A 234 -22.51 -5.33 1.38
CA PRO A 234 -22.27 -4.82 0.03
C PRO A 234 -20.81 -4.85 -0.42
N SER A 235 -19.85 -5.23 0.43
CA SER A 235 -18.47 -5.48 0.01
C SER A 235 -18.43 -6.61 -1.03
N ILE A 236 -17.67 -6.38 -2.10
CA ILE A 236 -17.27 -7.45 -3.01
C ILE A 236 -15.95 -7.96 -2.45
N THR A 237 -15.93 -9.19 -1.94
CA THR A 237 -14.68 -9.91 -1.74
C THR A 237 -14.11 -10.20 -3.14
N THR A 238 -13.29 -9.27 -3.64
CA THR A 238 -12.42 -9.48 -4.78
C THR A 238 -11.32 -10.43 -4.30
N GLY A 239 -11.24 -11.62 -4.89
CA GLY A 239 -10.35 -12.66 -4.37
C GLY A 239 -8.86 -12.35 -4.56
N SER A 240 -8.03 -13.13 -3.87
CA SER A 240 -6.58 -13.30 -4.00
C SER A 240 -5.81 -12.01 -4.25
N ASP A 241 -5.13 -11.50 -3.22
CA ASP A 241 -4.24 -10.35 -3.31
C ASP A 241 -2.78 -10.76 -3.58
N GLY A 242 -2.50 -12.07 -3.55
CA GLY A 242 -1.19 -12.67 -3.77
C GLY A 242 -0.32 -12.72 -2.52
N ILE A 243 -0.88 -12.48 -1.34
CA ILE A 243 -0.23 -12.51 -0.04
C ILE A 243 -0.83 -13.63 0.80
N VAL A 244 0.01 -14.45 1.43
CA VAL A 244 -0.44 -15.47 2.38
C VAL A 244 -0.36 -14.93 3.79
N GLU A 245 -1.52 -14.63 4.39
CA GLU A 245 -1.65 -14.07 5.74
C GLU A 245 -1.96 -15.14 6.80
N GLY A 246 -1.15 -15.14 7.86
CA GLY A 246 -1.36 -15.88 9.09
C GLY A 246 -2.22 -15.14 10.13
N THR A 247 -2.25 -15.65 11.35
CA THR A 247 -3.05 -15.11 12.47
C THR A 247 -2.15 -14.70 13.63
N ASP A 248 -2.69 -14.00 14.64
CA ASP A 248 -1.95 -13.71 15.89
C ASP A 248 -1.68 -14.95 16.79
N GLY A 249 -1.61 -16.17 16.26
CA GLY A 249 -1.09 -17.29 17.05
C GLY A 249 -0.60 -18.46 16.21
N ASP A 250 0.13 -19.36 16.87
CA ASP A 250 0.93 -20.44 16.27
C ASP A 250 0.28 -21.12 15.03
N ASP A 251 0.75 -20.72 13.85
CA ASP A 251 0.32 -21.16 12.54
C ASP A 251 1.29 -22.16 11.90
N ILE A 252 0.77 -22.94 10.95
CA ILE A 252 1.57 -23.80 10.09
C ILE A 252 1.25 -23.39 8.66
N ILE A 253 2.07 -22.51 8.11
CA ILE A 253 1.92 -21.95 6.77
C ILE A 253 2.75 -22.82 5.82
N ASP A 254 2.06 -23.68 5.08
CA ASP A 254 2.65 -24.50 4.02
C ASP A 254 1.70 -24.51 2.80
N ALA A 255 2.05 -25.23 1.73
CA ALA A 255 1.18 -25.43 0.55
C ALA A 255 -0.22 -26.04 0.82
N THR A 256 -0.59 -26.26 2.07
CA THR A 256 -1.92 -26.69 2.52
C THR A 256 -2.57 -25.74 3.54
N TYR A 257 -2.01 -24.55 3.75
CA TYR A 257 -2.53 -23.52 4.64
C TYR A 257 -3.78 -22.85 4.04
N GLU A 258 -4.94 -23.04 4.68
CA GLU A 258 -6.23 -22.50 4.23
C GLU A 258 -6.74 -21.37 5.16
N GLY A 259 -5.84 -20.77 5.95
CA GLY A 259 -6.18 -19.76 6.97
C GLY A 259 -6.29 -18.34 6.43
N ASP A 260 -5.79 -18.13 5.22
CA ASP A 260 -5.75 -16.86 4.52
C ASP A 260 -7.17 -16.29 4.27
N PRO A 261 -7.44 -14.99 4.57
CA PRO A 261 -8.74 -14.36 4.38
C PRO A 261 -9.21 -14.29 2.92
N ASP A 262 -8.27 -14.17 1.98
CA ASP A 262 -8.52 -13.93 0.56
C ASP A 262 -8.32 -15.18 -0.32
N GLY A 263 -7.83 -16.25 0.31
CA GLY A 263 -7.71 -17.61 -0.21
C GLY A 263 -6.39 -17.88 -0.94
N ASP A 264 -5.37 -17.07 -0.70
CA ASP A 264 -4.02 -17.20 -1.25
C ASP A 264 -3.27 -18.39 -0.63
N MET A 265 -2.43 -19.04 -1.43
CA MET A 265 -1.86 -20.33 -1.10
C MET A 265 -0.41 -20.43 -1.59
N ILE A 266 0.47 -20.95 -0.73
CA ILE A 266 1.86 -21.25 -1.09
C ILE A 266 1.97 -22.16 -2.33
N ASP A 267 2.89 -21.82 -3.25
CA ASP A 267 3.17 -22.52 -4.51
C ASP A 267 1.91 -22.72 -5.41
N ALA A 268 0.89 -21.84 -5.33
CA ALA A 268 -0.36 -22.03 -6.06
C ALA A 268 -0.43 -21.30 -7.42
N GLY A 269 0.57 -20.50 -7.76
CA GLY A 269 0.61 -19.75 -9.02
C GLY A 269 -0.27 -18.50 -9.00
N ASP A 270 -0.57 -18.00 -7.81
CA ASP A 270 -1.37 -16.84 -7.45
C ASP A 270 -0.53 -15.61 -7.11
N ALA A 271 0.77 -15.62 -7.42
CA ALA A 271 1.60 -14.41 -7.43
C ALA A 271 1.01 -13.34 -8.37
N LEU A 272 0.46 -12.27 -7.78
CA LEU A 272 -0.23 -11.18 -8.49
C LEU A 272 0.54 -9.85 -8.48
N LEU A 273 1.51 -9.72 -7.57
CA LEU A 273 2.23 -8.48 -7.32
C LEU A 273 3.34 -8.20 -8.35
N ALA A 274 3.64 -6.91 -8.54
CA ALA A 274 4.53 -6.46 -9.61
C ALA A 274 6.02 -6.68 -9.27
N GLY A 275 6.53 -7.86 -9.59
CA GLY A 275 7.89 -8.29 -9.24
C GLY A 275 7.94 -9.80 -9.17
N GLU A 276 6.86 -10.35 -8.64
CA GLU A 276 6.60 -11.75 -8.38
C GLU A 276 6.08 -12.47 -9.63
N VAL A 277 6.56 -13.69 -9.88
CA VAL A 277 6.17 -14.50 -11.04
C VAL A 277 6.01 -15.98 -10.70
N GLY A 278 4.78 -16.46 -10.76
CA GLY A 278 4.52 -17.89 -10.68
C GLY A 278 4.42 -18.32 -9.23
N ASP A 279 5.46 -18.98 -8.73
CA ASP A 279 5.48 -19.60 -7.40
C ASP A 279 6.29 -18.74 -6.40
N ASP A 280 6.48 -17.44 -6.70
CA ASP A 280 7.11 -16.45 -5.81
C ASP A 280 6.04 -15.94 -4.84
N ASP A 281 6.17 -16.26 -3.55
CA ASP A 281 5.15 -16.00 -2.52
C ASP A 281 5.56 -14.87 -1.56
N ILE A 282 4.59 -14.06 -1.13
CA ILE A 282 4.76 -13.13 0.00
C ILE A 282 3.98 -13.67 1.20
N ILE A 283 4.65 -13.81 2.34
CA ILE A 283 4.06 -14.45 3.53
C ILE A 283 4.20 -13.55 4.75
N TYR A 284 3.08 -13.30 5.43
CA TYR A 284 3.05 -12.66 6.75
C TYR A 284 2.49 -13.63 7.78
N ALA A 285 3.30 -14.10 8.71
CA ALA A 285 2.87 -15.13 9.66
C ALA A 285 1.95 -14.58 10.77
N GLY A 286 2.17 -13.33 11.18
CA GLY A 286 1.48 -12.75 12.32
C GLY A 286 2.28 -12.94 13.60
N ALA A 287 1.70 -12.63 14.76
CA ALA A 287 2.34 -13.01 16.03
C ALA A 287 2.12 -14.50 16.32
N GLY A 288 3.03 -15.20 17.00
CA GLY A 288 2.89 -16.62 17.30
C GLY A 288 4.21 -17.35 17.17
N ASP A 289 4.26 -18.60 17.62
CA ASP A 289 5.38 -19.49 17.29
C ASP A 289 5.03 -20.22 15.97
N ASP A 290 5.38 -19.64 14.82
CA ASP A 290 4.90 -20.08 13.52
C ASP A 290 5.83 -21.09 12.83
N THR A 291 5.30 -21.83 11.88
CA THR A 291 6.09 -22.73 11.04
C THR A 291 5.75 -22.51 9.58
N ILE A 292 6.72 -21.96 8.83
CA ILE A 292 6.55 -21.53 7.44
C ILE A 292 7.40 -22.41 6.53
N LEU A 293 6.80 -22.89 5.43
CA LEU A 293 7.47 -23.59 4.34
C LEU A 293 7.06 -22.92 3.02
N ALA A 294 7.88 -22.00 2.51
CA ALA A 294 7.53 -21.16 1.35
C ALA A 294 7.69 -21.91 0.01
N GLY A 295 8.66 -22.81 -0.09
CA GLY A 295 8.65 -23.81 -1.16
C GLY A 295 9.52 -23.44 -2.34
N ALA A 296 8.93 -23.02 -3.45
CA ALA A 296 9.65 -22.90 -4.72
C ALA A 296 9.45 -21.58 -5.45
N GLY A 297 9.82 -20.46 -4.87
CA GLY A 297 9.92 -19.19 -5.58
C GLY A 297 11.11 -18.42 -5.10
N ASN A 298 11.23 -17.18 -5.56
CA ASN A 298 11.99 -16.19 -4.81
C ASN A 298 11.02 -15.57 -3.79
N ASP A 299 10.99 -16.12 -2.58
CA ASP A 299 9.93 -15.83 -1.62
C ASP A 299 10.31 -14.66 -0.69
N GLU A 300 9.31 -13.91 -0.22
CA GLU A 300 9.47 -12.83 0.76
C GLU A 300 8.68 -13.15 2.04
N ILE A 301 9.40 -13.46 3.12
CA ILE A 301 8.82 -14.06 4.32
C ILE A 301 9.04 -13.18 5.55
N TYR A 302 7.95 -12.95 6.28
CA TYR A 302 7.93 -12.20 7.53
C TYR A 302 7.34 -13.05 8.65
N GLY A 303 8.19 -13.57 9.56
CA GLY A 303 7.74 -14.31 10.75
C GLY A 303 7.05 -13.41 11.79
N GLN A 304 7.50 -12.17 11.90
CA GLN A 304 6.97 -11.11 12.76
C GLN A 304 7.27 -11.25 14.25
N GLY A 305 6.62 -12.10 15.02
CA GLY A 305 6.91 -12.11 16.46
C GLY A 305 6.54 -13.40 17.16
N GLY A 306 7.48 -13.96 17.90
CA GLY A 306 7.38 -15.26 18.55
C GLY A 306 8.47 -16.19 18.02
N ASP A 307 8.59 -17.42 18.56
CA ASP A 307 9.70 -18.31 18.19
C ASP A 307 9.37 -19.04 16.87
N ASP A 308 9.83 -18.53 15.74
CA ASP A 308 9.44 -18.99 14.41
C ASP A 308 10.35 -20.07 13.83
N THR A 309 9.80 -20.86 12.90
CA THR A 309 10.56 -21.83 12.10
C THR A 309 10.26 -21.64 10.62
N ILE A 310 11.22 -21.10 9.87
CA ILE A 310 11.05 -20.68 8.47
C ILE A 310 12.02 -21.44 7.55
N ASP A 311 11.50 -21.96 6.43
CA ASP A 311 12.26 -22.58 5.33
C ASP A 311 11.82 -21.92 4.00
N GLY A 312 12.70 -21.11 3.40
CA GLY A 312 12.47 -20.43 2.12
C GLY A 312 12.33 -21.43 0.98
N GLY A 313 13.33 -22.31 0.84
CA GLY A 313 13.23 -23.51 0.03
C GLY A 313 14.09 -23.44 -1.22
N THR A 314 13.55 -23.07 -2.37
CA THR A 314 14.34 -22.92 -3.60
C THR A 314 14.04 -21.63 -4.34
N GLY A 315 15.09 -20.87 -4.60
CA GLY A 315 15.03 -19.54 -5.19
C GLY A 315 15.91 -18.62 -4.37
N ASP A 316 15.97 -17.35 -4.77
CA ASP A 316 16.73 -16.34 -4.03
C ASP A 316 15.75 -15.66 -3.06
N ASP A 317 15.72 -16.10 -1.80
CA ASP A 317 14.68 -15.76 -0.82
C ASP A 317 15.07 -14.57 0.07
N VAL A 318 14.08 -13.84 0.59
CA VAL A 318 14.24 -12.81 1.62
C VAL A 318 13.45 -13.21 2.87
N ILE A 319 14.15 -13.40 3.98
CA ILE A 319 13.57 -13.91 5.23
C ILE A 319 13.84 -12.94 6.38
N TYR A 320 12.78 -12.57 7.08
CA TYR A 320 12.83 -11.88 8.36
C TYR A 320 12.24 -12.80 9.42
N GLY A 321 13.04 -13.15 10.44
CA GLY A 321 12.58 -13.88 11.62
C GLY A 321 11.52 -13.07 12.35
N ASP A 322 11.94 -12.00 13.01
CA ASP A 322 11.00 -11.01 13.55
C ASP A 322 10.69 -9.84 12.61
N ALA A 323 9.73 -9.02 13.01
CA ALA A 323 9.46 -7.72 12.42
C ALA A 323 10.75 -6.88 12.46
N SER A 324 11.23 -6.47 11.28
CA SER A 324 12.34 -5.52 11.17
C SER A 324 12.07 -4.33 12.07
N SER A 325 13.10 -3.80 12.73
CA SER A 325 13.00 -2.55 13.45
C SER A 325 12.59 -1.45 12.43
N GLY A 326 11.29 -1.21 12.37
CA GLY A 326 10.63 -0.65 11.19
C GLY A 326 9.13 -0.84 11.27
N SER A 327 8.38 0.23 11.57
CA SER A 327 7.18 0.51 10.77
C SER A 327 7.67 0.77 9.34
N THR A 328 8.19 -0.26 8.67
CA THR A 328 8.30 -0.28 7.24
C THR A 328 6.85 -0.18 6.82
N LYS A 329 6.46 0.99 6.34
CA LYS A 329 5.37 1.11 5.40
C LYS A 329 5.74 0.18 4.23
N VAL A 330 5.47 -1.11 4.39
CA VAL A 330 5.64 -2.06 3.31
C VAL A 330 4.52 -1.71 2.36
N PHE A 331 4.92 -1.18 1.22
CA PHE A 331 3.98 -0.93 0.15
C PHE A 331 3.41 -2.29 -0.22
N THR A 332 2.15 -2.56 0.09
CA THR A 332 1.54 -3.87 -0.10
C THR A 332 1.44 -4.25 -1.58
N GLY A 333 1.75 -3.30 -2.47
CA GLY A 333 1.47 -3.39 -3.90
C GLY A 333 0.10 -2.80 -4.25
N ASP A 334 -0.74 -2.55 -3.25
CA ASP A 334 -2.09 -2.06 -3.44
C ASP A 334 -2.18 -0.55 -3.49
N TYR A 335 -3.20 -0.09 -4.18
CA TYR A 335 -3.66 1.27 -4.06
C TYR A 335 -5.13 1.28 -3.67
N VAL A 336 -5.50 2.17 -2.76
CA VAL A 336 -6.90 2.44 -2.42
C VAL A 336 -7.29 3.82 -2.90
N ARG A 337 -8.54 3.94 -3.37
CA ARG A 337 -9.05 5.21 -3.84
C ARG A 337 -9.29 6.16 -2.67
N GLU A 338 -8.66 7.32 -2.73
CA GLU A 338 -8.84 8.40 -1.77
C GLU A 338 -9.24 9.70 -2.47
N SER A 339 -9.72 10.67 -1.69
CA SER A 339 -10.08 11.97 -2.21
C SER A 339 -9.67 13.12 -1.31
N PHE A 340 -9.21 14.18 -1.97
CA PHE A 340 -9.00 15.48 -1.38
C PHE A 340 -10.23 16.35 -1.59
N GLU A 341 -10.85 16.77 -0.50
CA GLU A 341 -12.21 17.31 -0.46
C GLU A 341 -12.22 18.76 0.05
N TRP A 342 -12.67 19.71 -0.78
CA TRP A 342 -12.62 21.14 -0.43
C TRP A 342 -13.54 21.51 0.74
N ASN A 343 -14.63 20.77 0.94
CA ASN A 343 -15.58 20.97 2.03
C ASN A 343 -15.00 20.61 3.42
N GLU A 344 -13.92 19.80 3.47
CA GLU A 344 -13.21 19.42 4.70
C GLU A 344 -12.18 20.47 5.16
N ALA A 345 -11.95 21.54 4.37
CA ALA A 345 -11.09 22.67 4.74
C ALA A 345 -11.58 23.46 5.98
N GLY A 346 -12.75 23.12 6.54
CA GLY A 346 -13.29 23.72 7.76
C GLY A 346 -13.80 25.17 7.58
N VAL A 347 -14.00 25.61 6.34
CA VAL A 347 -14.50 26.95 5.99
C VAL A 347 -15.91 26.90 5.42
N ALA A 348 -16.69 27.97 5.60
CA ALA A 348 -18.05 28.06 5.06
C ALA A 348 -18.03 28.53 3.59
N ASN A 349 -19.12 28.28 2.86
CA ASN A 349 -19.30 28.78 1.49
C ASN A 349 -18.97 30.28 1.35
N ASP A 350 -18.32 30.67 0.25
CA ASP A 350 -17.84 32.02 -0.04
C ASP A 350 -16.80 32.56 0.96
N GLN A 351 -16.15 31.71 1.74
CA GLN A 351 -15.02 32.09 2.59
C GLN A 351 -13.70 31.76 1.89
N ALA A 352 -12.69 32.59 2.15
CA ALA A 352 -11.38 32.42 1.55
C ALA A 352 -10.77 31.07 1.94
N LEU A 353 -10.29 30.33 0.93
CA LEU A 353 -9.42 29.17 1.12
C LEU A 353 -7.98 29.66 1.20
N THR A 354 -7.25 29.14 2.19
CA THR A 354 -5.81 29.33 2.38
C THR A 354 -5.15 27.97 2.45
N ASP A 355 -3.82 27.93 2.51
CA ASP A 355 -3.07 26.67 2.59
C ASP A 355 -3.57 25.78 3.75
N PHE A 356 -3.74 24.49 3.48
CA PHE A 356 -4.11 23.47 4.45
C PHE A 356 -3.67 22.09 3.96
N THR A 357 -3.55 21.15 4.90
CA THR A 357 -3.26 19.75 4.63
C THR A 357 -4.44 18.92 5.14
N GLN A 358 -4.84 17.94 4.34
CA GLN A 358 -5.86 16.97 4.67
C GLN A 358 -5.20 15.60 4.77
N ASP A 359 -5.51 14.90 5.85
CA ASP A 359 -5.27 13.46 5.99
C ASP A 359 -6.42 12.75 5.27
N THR A 360 -6.11 12.01 4.21
CA THR A 360 -7.11 11.31 3.39
C THR A 360 -7.16 9.81 3.64
N GLY A 361 -6.35 9.31 4.59
CA GLY A 361 -6.24 7.89 4.90
C GLY A 361 -4.76 7.46 4.92
N ASN A 362 -4.26 7.03 3.77
CA ASN A 362 -2.91 6.52 3.56
C ASN A 362 -1.94 7.64 3.15
N VAL A 363 -2.47 8.69 2.50
CA VAL A 363 -1.69 9.84 2.04
C VAL A 363 -2.23 11.12 2.65
N ASN A 364 -1.33 11.99 3.12
CA ASN A 364 -1.62 13.40 3.37
C ASN A 364 -1.52 14.22 2.08
N VAL A 365 -2.53 15.06 1.80
CA VAL A 365 -2.55 15.99 0.66
C VAL A 365 -2.53 17.43 1.12
N SER A 366 -1.54 18.18 0.64
CA SER A 366 -1.33 19.59 0.98
C SER A 366 -1.75 20.50 -0.17
N PHE A 367 -2.70 21.39 0.09
CA PHE A 367 -3.11 22.46 -0.83
C PHE A 367 -2.40 23.77 -0.50
N LYS A 368 -1.94 24.47 -1.55
CA LYS A 368 -1.23 25.75 -1.42
C LYS A 368 -1.66 26.77 -2.49
N VAL A 369 -1.85 28.01 -2.07
CA VAL A 369 -1.96 29.17 -2.98
C VAL A 369 -0.56 29.71 -3.26
N VAL A 370 0.10 29.16 -4.29
CA VAL A 370 1.48 29.49 -4.66
C VAL A 370 1.63 30.96 -5.05
N GLN A 371 0.69 31.46 -5.87
CA GLN A 371 0.66 32.83 -6.32
C GLN A 371 -0.79 33.29 -6.48
N GLN A 372 -1.06 34.54 -6.10
CA GLN A 372 -2.35 35.16 -6.38
C GLN A 372 -2.20 36.67 -6.50
N ASP A 373 -2.74 37.25 -7.57
CA ASP A 373 -2.79 38.70 -7.71
C ASP A 373 -3.77 39.35 -6.70
N ALA A 374 -3.47 40.59 -6.30
CA ALA A 374 -4.22 41.29 -5.24
C ALA A 374 -5.73 41.48 -5.52
N ASP A 375 -6.11 41.45 -6.80
CA ASP A 375 -7.50 41.56 -7.24
C ASP A 375 -8.10 40.19 -7.62
N ALA A 376 -7.40 39.07 -7.45
CA ALA A 376 -7.95 37.72 -7.58
C ALA A 376 -8.57 37.26 -6.26
N ARG A 377 -9.46 36.26 -6.33
CA ARG A 377 -10.09 35.63 -5.14
C ARG A 377 -10.03 34.12 -5.25
N THR A 378 -9.75 33.46 -4.13
CA THR A 378 -9.79 32.01 -3.96
C THR A 378 -10.70 31.74 -2.77
N GLN A 379 -11.77 30.98 -2.96
CA GLN A 379 -12.76 30.71 -1.91
C GLN A 379 -13.36 29.33 -2.06
N PHE A 380 -13.91 28.78 -0.97
CA PHE A 380 -14.69 27.55 -1.03
C PHE A 380 -16.07 27.84 -1.62
N SER A 381 -16.51 27.01 -2.56
CA SER A 381 -17.81 27.08 -3.20
C SER A 381 -18.54 25.75 -3.11
N SER A 382 -19.79 25.83 -2.66
CA SER A 382 -20.76 24.74 -2.67
C SER A 382 -21.80 24.90 -3.78
N ASP A 383 -21.53 25.74 -4.79
CA ASP A 383 -22.38 25.84 -5.97
C ASP A 383 -22.23 24.56 -6.81
N GLN A 384 -23.32 24.13 -7.44
CA GLN A 384 -23.35 22.85 -8.15
C GLN A 384 -22.37 22.84 -9.34
N GLN A 385 -21.48 21.85 -9.36
CA GLN A 385 -20.44 21.63 -10.35
C GLN A 385 -20.78 20.49 -11.31
N LYS A 386 -20.07 20.45 -12.45
CA LYS A 386 -20.04 19.28 -13.31
C LYS A 386 -18.96 18.33 -12.80
N VAL A 387 -19.37 17.13 -12.39
CA VAL A 387 -18.48 16.08 -11.84
C VAL A 387 -18.43 14.81 -12.70
N HIS A 388 -19.34 14.65 -13.67
CA HIS A 388 -19.45 13.44 -14.49
C HIS A 388 -18.12 13.02 -15.16
N SER A 389 -17.77 11.73 -15.15
CA SER A 389 -16.52 11.17 -15.70
C SER A 389 -15.25 11.52 -14.93
N ILE A 390 -15.36 12.09 -13.73
CA ILE A 390 -14.28 11.98 -12.75
C ILE A 390 -14.27 10.52 -12.32
N GLU A 391 -13.11 9.88 -12.32
CA GLU A 391 -12.95 8.54 -11.77
C GLU A 391 -12.96 8.62 -10.24
N THR A 392 -13.77 7.81 -9.58
CA THR A 392 -13.94 7.83 -8.13
C THR A 392 -13.87 6.46 -7.49
N ASP A 393 -13.76 5.38 -8.28
CA ASP A 393 -13.73 3.97 -7.85
C ASP A 393 -14.65 3.69 -6.64
N GLY A 394 -15.86 4.27 -6.69
CA GLY A 394 -16.73 4.43 -5.54
C GLY A 394 -17.82 5.50 -5.73
N PRO A 395 -18.34 6.12 -4.65
CA PRO A 395 -19.42 7.10 -4.72
C PRO A 395 -19.12 8.23 -5.69
N GLY A 396 -20.12 8.66 -6.45
CA GLY A 396 -19.94 9.73 -7.43
C GLY A 396 -19.48 11.04 -6.77
N ALA A 397 -18.50 11.70 -7.39
CA ALA A 397 -17.87 12.91 -6.86
C ALA A 397 -18.87 13.98 -6.40
N ASP A 398 -18.59 14.66 -5.27
CA ASP A 398 -19.48 15.67 -4.69
C ASP A 398 -19.62 16.87 -5.62
N ALA A 399 -20.82 17.05 -6.18
CA ALA A 399 -21.11 18.18 -7.04
C ALA A 399 -21.17 19.53 -6.30
N HIS A 400 -21.07 19.58 -4.97
CA HIS A 400 -21.17 20.80 -4.18
C HIS A 400 -19.92 21.03 -3.31
N SER A 401 -18.77 20.55 -3.75
CA SER A 401 -17.48 20.84 -3.15
C SER A 401 -16.48 21.25 -4.23
N SER A 402 -15.98 22.49 -4.11
CA SER A 402 -15.01 23.04 -5.06
C SER A 402 -14.24 24.23 -4.53
N LEU A 403 -13.04 24.42 -5.08
CA LEU A 403 -12.32 25.69 -5.03
C LEU A 403 -12.85 26.60 -6.15
N ASP A 404 -13.38 27.77 -5.80
CA ASP A 404 -13.71 28.87 -6.71
C ASP A 404 -12.53 29.86 -6.80
N SER A 405 -11.98 29.99 -8.01
CA SER A 405 -10.94 30.94 -8.36
C SER A 405 -11.47 31.99 -9.32
N ASN A 406 -11.54 33.25 -8.89
CA ASN A 406 -12.08 34.34 -9.69
C ASN A 406 -11.02 35.43 -9.98
N LEU A 407 -10.66 35.55 -11.25
CA LEU A 407 -9.75 36.57 -11.75
C LEU A 407 -10.59 37.75 -12.26
N ASN A 408 -10.58 38.88 -11.53
CA ASN A 408 -11.48 40.03 -11.76
C ASN A 408 -11.31 40.82 -13.11
N GLY A 409 -10.87 40.19 -14.20
CA GLY A 409 -10.97 40.67 -15.59
C GLY A 409 -9.84 41.60 -16.08
N HIS A 410 -8.60 41.44 -15.59
CA HIS A 410 -7.48 42.36 -15.85
C HIS A 410 -6.15 41.70 -16.25
N GLY A 411 -6.16 40.45 -16.71
CA GLY A 411 -4.94 39.67 -16.92
C GLY A 411 -4.23 39.40 -15.59
N ASN A 412 -5.04 39.13 -14.57
CA ASN A 412 -4.56 38.67 -13.27
C ASN A 412 -4.32 37.18 -13.37
N GLU A 413 -3.44 36.65 -12.53
CA GLU A 413 -3.16 35.22 -12.44
C GLU A 413 -3.30 34.68 -11.01
N ALA A 414 -3.59 33.40 -10.90
CA ALA A 414 -3.52 32.65 -9.66
C ALA A 414 -2.96 31.23 -9.94
N THR A 415 -2.07 30.76 -9.06
CA THR A 415 -1.43 29.45 -9.17
C THR A 415 -1.68 28.68 -7.88
N TYR A 416 -2.11 27.43 -8.05
CA TYR A 416 -2.42 26.49 -6.99
C TYR A 416 -1.52 25.27 -7.09
N GLU A 417 -1.26 24.65 -5.95
CA GLU A 417 -0.48 23.42 -5.87
C GLU A 417 -1.17 22.43 -4.93
N LEU A 418 -1.20 21.16 -5.35
CA LEU A 418 -1.53 20.01 -4.53
C LEU A 418 -0.28 19.12 -4.48
N SER A 419 0.18 18.78 -3.27
CA SER A 419 1.33 17.91 -3.05
C SER A 419 0.91 16.71 -2.19
N PHE A 420 1.38 15.53 -2.56
CA PHE A 420 1.06 14.27 -1.89
C PHE A 420 2.26 13.84 -1.03
N SER A 421 2.01 13.36 0.18
CA SER A 421 3.07 12.84 1.08
C SER A 421 3.78 11.61 0.52
N ASP A 422 3.04 10.74 -0.18
CA ASP A 422 3.56 9.64 -1.00
C ASP A 422 2.99 9.75 -2.43
N ALA A 423 3.67 9.19 -3.43
CA ALA A 423 3.24 9.33 -4.82
C ALA A 423 1.98 8.50 -5.11
N VAL A 424 0.98 9.12 -5.75
CA VAL A 424 -0.33 8.51 -6.02
C VAL A 424 -0.54 8.23 -7.50
N ASN A 425 -1.43 7.30 -7.85
CA ASN A 425 -1.79 7.01 -9.24
C ASN A 425 -3.19 7.51 -9.59
N ASP A 426 -3.54 7.39 -10.87
CA ASP A 426 -4.88 7.63 -11.42
C ASP A 426 -5.61 8.90 -10.91
N VAL A 427 -4.91 10.02 -10.86
CA VAL A 427 -5.53 11.25 -10.36
C VAL A 427 -6.60 11.73 -11.34
N SER A 428 -7.85 11.89 -10.89
CA SER A 428 -8.96 12.38 -11.70
C SER A 428 -9.72 13.54 -11.03
N PHE A 429 -9.96 14.61 -11.78
CA PHE A 429 -10.78 15.75 -11.34
C PHE A 429 -11.27 16.62 -12.51
N ARG A 430 -12.11 17.63 -12.21
CA ARG A 430 -12.55 18.61 -13.20
C ARG A 430 -12.20 20.04 -12.84
N VAL A 431 -11.96 20.81 -13.90
CA VAL A 431 -11.95 22.27 -13.86
C VAL A 431 -13.12 22.80 -14.69
N ASN A 432 -14.06 23.44 -14.02
CA ASN A 432 -15.30 23.96 -14.58
C ASN A 432 -15.26 25.48 -14.74
N ASP A 433 -16.28 26.01 -15.43
CA ASP A 433 -16.46 27.43 -15.68
C ASP A 433 -15.30 28.13 -16.40
N ILE A 434 -14.52 27.42 -17.23
CA ILE A 434 -13.41 28.01 -18.03
C ILE A 434 -13.98 28.83 -19.21
N ASP A 435 -14.90 29.74 -18.94
CA ASP A 435 -15.57 30.63 -19.87
C ASP A 435 -14.87 31.99 -19.95
N GLY A 436 -15.50 32.97 -20.61
CA GLY A 436 -14.93 34.31 -20.72
C GLY A 436 -13.60 34.33 -21.48
N ASP A 437 -12.57 34.88 -20.85
CA ASP A 437 -11.20 34.85 -21.38
C ASP A 437 -10.33 33.87 -20.55
N GLY A 438 -10.93 32.86 -19.92
CA GLY A 438 -10.27 31.93 -19.00
C GLY A 438 -9.26 31.01 -19.69
N LEU A 439 -8.12 30.84 -19.03
CA LEU A 439 -7.02 29.99 -19.45
C LEU A 439 -6.57 29.15 -18.25
N VAL A 440 -6.53 27.83 -18.41
CA VAL A 440 -6.07 26.91 -17.37
C VAL A 440 -4.92 26.08 -17.91
N LYS A 441 -3.79 26.07 -17.20
CA LYS A 441 -2.68 25.16 -17.46
C LYS A 441 -2.50 24.23 -16.26
N ILE A 442 -2.28 22.95 -16.54
CA ILE A 442 -2.07 21.91 -15.53
C ILE A 442 -0.72 21.25 -15.79
N THR A 443 0.05 21.02 -14.74
CA THR A 443 1.33 20.34 -14.81
C THR A 443 1.48 19.42 -13.61
N ALA A 444 1.80 18.15 -13.86
CA ALA A 444 2.00 17.14 -12.83
C ALA A 444 3.46 16.69 -12.79
N TYR A 445 3.95 16.28 -11.62
CA TYR A 445 5.35 15.91 -11.40
C TYR A 445 5.47 14.60 -10.63
N ASP A 446 6.48 13.80 -10.97
CA ASP A 446 6.91 12.64 -10.17
C ASP A 446 7.71 13.08 -8.93
N ALA A 447 8.05 12.13 -8.05
CA ALA A 447 8.82 12.37 -6.82
C ALA A 447 10.26 12.88 -7.07
N ALA A 448 10.80 12.68 -8.28
CA ALA A 448 12.10 13.20 -8.69
C ALA A 448 12.00 14.63 -9.26
N GLY A 449 10.79 15.19 -9.34
CA GLY A 449 10.51 16.52 -9.86
C GLY A 449 10.49 16.60 -11.40
N ASN A 450 10.39 15.47 -12.10
CA ASN A 450 10.18 15.46 -13.55
C ASN A 450 8.70 15.63 -13.88
N GLU A 451 8.39 16.36 -14.95
CA GLU A 451 7.02 16.50 -15.45
C GLU A 451 6.52 15.16 -16.03
N ILE A 452 5.28 14.78 -15.68
CA ILE A 452 4.59 13.59 -16.19
C ILE A 452 3.36 13.97 -17.02
N ASN A 453 2.89 13.04 -17.85
CA ASN A 453 1.80 13.32 -18.80
C ASN A 453 0.48 13.60 -18.08
N VAL A 454 -0.26 14.59 -18.58
CA VAL A 454 -1.62 14.92 -18.14
C VAL A 454 -2.56 14.68 -19.31
N ASP A 455 -3.52 13.79 -19.14
CA ASP A 455 -4.55 13.53 -20.13
C ASP A 455 -5.75 14.45 -19.88
N MET A 456 -6.09 15.26 -20.88
CA MET A 456 -7.13 16.26 -20.75
C MET A 456 -8.23 16.10 -21.78
N THR A 457 -9.48 16.11 -21.32
CA THR A 457 -10.67 16.11 -22.17
C THR A 457 -11.49 17.38 -21.97
N GLY A 458 -11.39 18.30 -22.93
CA GLY A 458 -12.03 19.60 -22.90
C GLY A 458 -13.43 19.62 -23.53
N GLY A 459 -14.30 20.46 -22.98
CA GLY A 459 -15.61 20.78 -23.51
C GLY A 459 -15.57 21.42 -24.90
N SER A 460 -16.73 21.47 -25.56
CA SER A 460 -16.82 21.89 -26.97
C SER A 460 -16.40 23.34 -27.27
N HIS A 461 -16.24 24.18 -26.23
CA HIS A 461 -15.79 25.56 -26.32
C HIS A 461 -14.38 25.78 -25.76
N LEU A 462 -13.67 24.71 -25.37
CA LEU A 462 -12.26 24.78 -24.99
C LEU A 462 -11.37 24.36 -26.16
N THR A 463 -10.27 25.08 -26.34
CA THR A 463 -9.19 24.70 -27.24
C THR A 463 -8.03 24.18 -26.41
N LEU A 464 -7.78 22.86 -26.49
CA LEU A 464 -6.62 22.27 -25.83
C LEU A 464 -5.35 22.52 -26.65
N LYS A 465 -4.27 22.89 -25.95
CA LYS A 465 -2.96 23.20 -26.51
C LYS A 465 -1.88 22.51 -25.69
N ASP A 466 -0.77 22.26 -26.37
CA ASP A 466 0.53 21.91 -25.81
C ASP A 466 1.37 23.20 -25.79
N THR A 467 1.75 23.68 -24.61
CA THR A 467 2.48 24.95 -24.44
C THR A 467 3.90 24.79 -23.91
N ASP A 468 4.22 23.69 -23.25
CA ASP A 468 5.56 23.37 -22.75
C ASP A 468 6.43 22.59 -23.77
N GLY A 469 5.82 21.99 -24.80
CA GLY A 469 6.50 21.22 -25.84
C GLY A 469 6.90 19.81 -25.42
N GLN A 470 6.35 19.31 -24.30
CA GLN A 470 6.39 17.92 -23.88
C GLN A 470 5.28 17.13 -24.58
N PHE A 471 5.26 15.80 -24.42
CA PHE A 471 4.21 14.98 -25.05
C PHE A 471 2.92 15.10 -24.24
N GLY A 472 1.85 15.61 -24.85
CA GLY A 472 0.54 15.79 -24.20
C GLY A 472 -0.09 17.12 -24.59
N VAL A 473 -1.33 17.39 -24.16
CA VAL A 473 -1.85 18.77 -24.09
C VAL A 473 -1.82 19.18 -22.63
N ASP A 474 -1.42 20.41 -22.31
CA ASP A 474 -1.23 20.90 -20.93
C ASP A 474 -2.12 22.11 -20.60
N THR A 475 -2.72 22.73 -21.63
CA THR A 475 -3.43 24.01 -21.50
C THR A 475 -4.81 23.97 -22.15
N ALA A 476 -5.85 24.38 -21.41
CA ALA A 476 -7.20 24.61 -21.91
C ALA A 476 -7.49 26.12 -22.04
N ASP A 477 -7.75 26.56 -23.26
CA ASP A 477 -8.04 27.97 -23.59
C ASP A 477 -9.50 28.16 -24.01
N SER A 478 -10.21 29.09 -23.36
CA SER A 478 -11.59 29.39 -23.67
C SER A 478 -11.75 30.03 -25.06
N ASN A 479 -12.72 29.57 -25.85
CA ASN A 479 -13.06 30.22 -27.12
C ASN A 479 -13.98 31.45 -26.96
N GLY A 480 -14.17 31.93 -25.73
CA GLY A 480 -15.05 33.03 -25.39
C GLY A 480 -16.52 32.63 -25.24
N GLY A 481 -17.24 33.37 -24.40
CA GLY A 481 -18.66 33.12 -24.10
C GLY A 481 -18.88 33.06 -22.60
N TYR A 482 -20.11 32.79 -22.17
CA TYR A 482 -20.40 32.53 -20.76
C TYR A 482 -21.52 31.51 -20.65
N ASP A 483 -21.38 30.53 -19.75
CA ASP A 483 -22.42 29.56 -19.41
C ASP A 483 -22.52 29.42 -17.87
N GLU A 484 -23.17 28.38 -17.37
CA GLU A 484 -23.22 28.02 -15.95
C GLU A 484 -22.10 27.02 -15.61
N ASP A 485 -21.70 26.94 -14.34
CA ASP A 485 -20.60 26.10 -13.82
C ASP A 485 -20.76 24.61 -14.21
N THR A 486 -22.00 24.13 -14.32
CA THR A 486 -22.32 22.76 -14.74
C THR A 486 -22.20 22.52 -16.25
N SER A 487 -21.87 23.54 -17.05
CA SER A 487 -21.86 23.46 -18.50
C SER A 487 -20.74 22.55 -19.03
N PRO A 488 -21.06 21.51 -19.82
CA PRO A 488 -20.05 20.66 -20.45
C PRO A 488 -19.26 21.39 -21.55
N ASN A 489 -19.62 22.63 -21.91
CA ASN A 489 -18.93 23.38 -22.96
C ASN A 489 -17.60 23.98 -22.48
N TYR A 490 -17.53 24.36 -21.20
CA TYR A 490 -16.39 25.04 -20.57
C TYR A 490 -15.84 24.24 -19.37
N SER A 491 -16.01 22.92 -19.41
CA SER A 491 -15.49 21.99 -18.41
C SER A 491 -14.34 21.18 -19.01
N LEU A 492 -13.31 20.98 -18.21
CA LEU A 492 -12.11 20.20 -18.50
C LEU A 492 -12.09 18.99 -17.56
N LEU A 493 -12.07 17.78 -18.11
CA LEU A 493 -11.68 16.58 -17.35
C LEU A 493 -10.17 16.45 -17.41
N VAL A 494 -9.57 16.09 -16.27
CA VAL A 494 -8.14 15.95 -16.07
C VAL A 494 -7.92 14.56 -15.45
N ASP A 495 -7.15 13.74 -16.14
CA ASP A 495 -6.77 12.39 -15.71
C ASP A 495 -5.24 12.29 -15.78
N ILE A 496 -4.60 11.80 -14.72
CA ILE A 496 -3.13 11.72 -14.61
C ILE A 496 -2.77 10.31 -14.13
N PRO A 497 -2.21 9.44 -15.01
CA PRO A 497 -1.95 8.05 -14.67
C PRO A 497 -0.99 7.82 -13.48
N GLY A 498 -0.12 8.78 -13.19
CA GLY A 498 0.88 8.67 -12.14
C GLY A 498 2.17 7.93 -12.53
N PRO A 499 3.09 7.74 -11.57
CA PRO A 499 3.01 8.20 -10.17
C PRO A 499 3.13 9.72 -10.03
N VAL A 500 2.20 10.34 -9.30
CA VAL A 500 2.07 11.78 -9.10
C VAL A 500 2.48 12.15 -7.68
N ALA A 501 3.53 12.96 -7.54
CA ALA A 501 3.91 13.56 -6.26
C ALA A 501 3.34 14.97 -6.08
N ARG A 502 3.07 15.67 -7.19
CA ARG A 502 2.62 17.08 -7.14
C ARG A 502 1.89 17.51 -8.40
N ILE A 503 0.85 18.33 -8.25
CA ILE A 503 0.07 18.95 -9.33
C ILE A 503 0.08 20.46 -9.15
N VAL A 504 0.35 21.18 -10.23
CA VAL A 504 0.28 22.64 -10.30
C VAL A 504 -0.84 23.04 -11.27
N ILE A 505 -1.72 23.93 -10.82
CA ILE A 505 -2.85 24.45 -11.60
C ILE A 505 -2.69 25.96 -11.72
N GLU A 506 -2.43 26.44 -12.92
CA GLU A 506 -2.31 27.86 -13.25
C GLU A 506 -3.62 28.36 -13.88
N HIS A 507 -4.25 29.35 -13.24
CA HIS A 507 -5.40 30.08 -13.77
C HIS A 507 -4.94 31.46 -14.23
N ASP A 508 -5.12 31.74 -15.52
CA ASP A 508 -4.79 33.01 -16.17
C ASP A 508 -5.96 33.47 -17.07
N GLN A 509 -5.82 34.65 -17.69
CA GLN A 509 -6.74 35.19 -18.66
C GLN A 509 -6.04 35.73 -19.91
N ASP A 510 -6.54 35.35 -21.08
CA ASP A 510 -5.98 35.81 -22.36
C ASP A 510 -6.61 37.12 -22.89
N GLY A 511 -7.37 37.82 -22.04
CA GLY A 511 -8.07 39.05 -22.38
C GLY A 511 -8.52 39.94 -21.20
N SER A 512 -9.66 40.60 -21.34
CA SER A 512 -10.18 41.61 -20.39
C SER A 512 -11.59 41.30 -19.86
N ASN A 513 -12.16 40.20 -20.32
CA ASN A 513 -13.37 39.62 -19.76
C ASN A 513 -13.00 38.83 -18.50
N ASN A 514 -13.96 38.70 -17.60
CA ASN A 514 -13.77 37.94 -16.37
C ASN A 514 -13.81 36.45 -16.66
N SER A 515 -13.06 35.65 -15.89
CA SER A 515 -13.18 34.19 -15.77
C SER A 515 -13.20 33.85 -14.29
N GLY A 516 -14.18 33.04 -13.90
CA GLY A 516 -14.07 32.16 -12.75
C GLY A 516 -13.54 30.81 -13.23
N ILE A 517 -13.00 29.99 -12.34
CA ILE A 517 -12.95 28.54 -12.54
C ILE A 517 -13.35 27.89 -11.22
N ASN A 518 -13.93 26.71 -11.31
CA ASN A 518 -14.17 25.86 -10.15
C ASN A 518 -13.38 24.56 -10.31
N ILE A 519 -12.57 24.22 -9.32
CA ILE A 519 -11.85 22.94 -9.28
C ILE A 519 -12.63 22.03 -8.34
N THR A 520 -13.10 20.89 -8.83
CA THR A 520 -13.80 19.87 -8.01
C THR A 520 -12.85 19.24 -7.00
N ASP A 521 -13.37 18.40 -6.12
CA ASP A 521 -12.54 17.47 -5.35
C ASP A 521 -11.67 16.62 -6.29
N VAL A 522 -10.56 16.12 -5.73
CA VAL A 522 -9.52 15.43 -6.48
C VAL A 522 -9.42 14.00 -5.96
N TYR A 523 -9.62 13.04 -6.84
CA TYR A 523 -9.64 11.61 -6.54
C TYR A 523 -8.38 10.97 -7.08
N TYR A 524 -7.83 9.98 -6.37
CA TYR A 524 -6.56 9.35 -6.71
C TYR A 524 -6.36 8.04 -5.97
N ASP A 525 -5.50 7.20 -6.53
CA ASP A 525 -5.11 5.91 -5.98
C ASP A 525 -3.92 6.12 -5.04
N ALA A 526 -4.17 6.05 -3.74
CA ALA A 526 -3.19 6.18 -2.68
C ALA A 526 -2.53 4.84 -2.38
N PRO A 527 -1.20 4.76 -2.30
CA PRO A 527 -0.51 3.51 -1.96
C PRO A 527 -0.92 3.04 -0.56
N VAL A 528 -1.28 1.77 -0.42
CA VAL A 528 -1.53 1.15 0.87
C VAL A 528 -0.21 0.75 1.50
N PHE A 529 -0.11 1.01 2.78
CA PHE A 529 1.00 0.56 3.59
C PHE A 529 0.44 -0.08 4.85
N ILE A 530 0.91 -1.28 5.18
CA ILE A 530 0.63 -1.89 6.48
C ILE A 530 1.69 -1.42 7.48
N GLU A 531 1.24 -0.99 8.65
CA GLU A 531 2.11 -0.72 9.80
C GLU A 531 2.00 -1.90 10.76
N GLY A 532 3.08 -2.68 10.91
CA GLY A 532 3.19 -3.69 11.95
C GLY A 532 3.35 -3.04 13.32
N GLU A 533 2.28 -2.99 14.12
CA GLU A 533 2.32 -2.56 15.53
C GLU A 533 2.85 -3.69 16.44
N ALA A 534 4.03 -4.23 16.14
CA ALA A 534 4.74 -5.14 17.03
C ALA A 534 5.89 -4.38 17.72
N ASP A 535 5.91 -4.44 19.06
CA ASP A 535 6.97 -3.87 19.90
C ASP A 535 8.22 -4.77 19.76
N VAL A 536 9.06 -4.47 18.77
CA VAL A 536 10.19 -5.27 18.24
C VAL A 536 11.17 -5.81 19.29
N CYS A 537 11.27 -5.22 20.49
CA CYS A 537 12.25 -5.66 21.50
C CYS A 537 11.64 -6.37 22.73
N VAL A 538 10.33 -6.64 22.79
CA VAL A 538 9.71 -7.39 23.92
C VAL A 538 9.18 -8.77 23.56
N ASP A 539 9.00 -9.03 22.26
CA ASP A 539 8.49 -10.28 21.71
C ASP A 539 9.44 -10.90 20.67
N ALA A 540 10.69 -10.42 20.56
CA ALA A 540 11.71 -11.02 19.70
C ALA A 540 11.89 -12.52 20.01
N GLY A 541 11.73 -13.34 18.98
CA GLY A 541 11.74 -14.80 19.00
C GLY A 541 13.14 -15.40 19.11
N ASP A 542 13.25 -16.64 19.59
CA ASP A 542 14.44 -17.45 19.28
C ASP A 542 14.14 -18.26 18.00
N ASP A 543 14.53 -17.75 16.83
CA ASP A 543 14.06 -18.26 15.54
C ASP A 543 14.93 -19.38 14.94
N VAL A 544 14.34 -20.14 14.02
CA VAL A 544 15.02 -21.13 13.19
C VAL A 544 14.77 -20.84 11.72
N LEU A 545 15.76 -20.26 11.06
CA LEU A 545 15.65 -19.74 9.70
C LEU A 545 16.54 -20.54 8.73
N SER A 546 15.99 -20.91 7.57
CA SER A 546 16.76 -21.54 6.50
C SER A 546 16.39 -20.94 5.14
N GLY A 547 17.40 -20.46 4.40
CA GLY A 547 17.21 -19.94 3.02
C GLY A 547 17.01 -21.08 2.04
N GLY A 548 17.92 -22.05 2.06
CA GLY A 548 17.75 -23.31 1.35
C GLY A 548 18.62 -23.37 0.09
N ALA A 549 18.08 -23.02 -1.07
CA ALA A 549 18.83 -23.10 -2.32
C ALA A 549 18.58 -21.90 -3.23
N GLY A 550 19.47 -20.94 -3.15
CA GLY A 550 19.65 -19.77 -4.02
C GLY A 550 20.59 -18.83 -3.31
N ASP A 551 20.73 -17.61 -3.82
CA ASP A 551 21.51 -16.57 -3.13
C ASP A 551 20.56 -15.82 -2.17
N ASP A 552 20.50 -16.24 -0.90
CA ASP A 552 19.45 -15.84 0.05
C ASP A 552 19.85 -14.63 0.92
N LEU A 553 18.85 -13.89 1.43
CA LEU A 553 19.02 -12.79 2.38
C LEU A 553 18.20 -13.06 3.64
N ILE A 554 18.86 -13.25 4.79
CA ILE A 554 18.21 -13.64 6.04
C ILE A 554 18.58 -12.69 7.17
N TYR A 555 17.56 -12.24 7.90
CA TYR A 555 17.65 -11.46 9.12
C TYR A 555 17.01 -12.23 10.28
N GLY A 556 17.79 -12.56 11.31
CA GLY A 556 17.25 -13.09 12.58
C GLY A 556 16.50 -12.00 13.36
N ASN A 557 17.14 -10.84 13.50
CA ASN A 557 16.70 -9.60 14.14
C ASN A 557 16.91 -9.54 15.66
N GLY A 558 16.18 -10.25 16.49
CA GLY A 558 16.41 -10.18 17.93
C GLY A 558 16.18 -11.54 18.55
N GLY A 559 16.73 -11.76 19.74
CA GLY A 559 16.63 -13.10 20.33
C GLY A 559 17.70 -14.04 19.79
N ASN A 560 17.74 -15.30 20.24
CA ASN A 560 18.87 -16.20 19.95
C ASN A 560 18.53 -17.09 18.75
N ASP A 561 19.03 -16.72 17.59
CA ASP A 561 18.60 -17.30 16.33
C ASP A 561 19.48 -18.45 15.87
N THR A 562 18.88 -19.34 15.09
CA THR A 562 19.58 -20.39 14.35
C THR A 562 19.35 -20.20 12.86
N ILE A 563 20.39 -19.75 12.16
CA ILE A 563 20.33 -19.39 10.75
C ILE A 563 21.19 -20.35 9.90
N ASP A 564 20.62 -20.90 8.82
CA ASP A 564 21.31 -21.74 7.83
C ASP A 564 21.02 -21.20 6.41
N GLY A 565 22.00 -20.50 5.81
CA GLY A 565 21.86 -19.92 4.46
C GLY A 565 21.60 -21.00 3.40
N GLY A 566 22.40 -22.07 3.45
CA GLY A 566 22.16 -23.27 2.66
C GLY A 566 23.06 -23.33 1.43
N ALA A 567 22.53 -23.09 0.23
CA ALA A 567 23.25 -23.30 -1.02
C ALA A 567 23.11 -22.14 -2.01
N GLY A 568 24.05 -21.22 -1.97
CA GLY A 568 24.26 -20.12 -2.89
C GLY A 568 25.17 -19.11 -2.20
N ASP A 569 25.39 -17.95 -2.81
CA ASP A 569 26.18 -16.88 -2.18
C ASP A 569 25.26 -16.04 -1.27
N ASP A 570 25.15 -16.40 0.01
CA ASP A 570 24.12 -15.88 0.93
C ASP A 570 24.55 -14.63 1.70
N VAL A 571 23.58 -13.87 2.23
CA VAL A 571 23.79 -12.75 3.17
C VAL A 571 22.98 -12.96 4.44
N LEU A 572 23.65 -13.09 5.59
CA LEU A 572 23.05 -13.50 6.86
C LEU A 572 23.37 -12.50 7.97
N TYR A 573 22.34 -12.09 8.71
CA TYR A 573 22.41 -11.21 9.88
C TYR A 573 21.80 -11.93 11.09
N GLY A 574 22.55 -12.01 12.19
CA GLY A 574 22.05 -12.51 13.49
C GLY A 574 21.00 -11.58 14.08
N ASP A 575 21.44 -10.41 14.53
CA ASP A 575 20.56 -9.41 15.15
C ASP A 575 20.25 -8.17 14.27
N ASN A 576 19.49 -7.22 14.86
CA ASN A 576 19.46 -5.78 14.59
C ASN A 576 20.21 -5.07 15.73
N GLY A 577 21.53 -4.95 15.60
CA GLY A 577 22.46 -4.64 16.69
C GLY A 577 22.29 -3.28 17.38
N GLY A 578 22.13 -3.28 18.72
CA GLY A 578 22.33 -2.12 19.60
C GLY A 578 23.62 -2.24 20.41
N ASP A 579 24.61 -1.37 20.16
CA ASP A 579 25.95 -1.41 20.76
C ASP A 579 26.07 -0.57 22.04
N GLY A 580 26.39 -1.16 23.18
CA GLY A 580 26.73 -0.40 24.40
C GLY A 580 28.02 0.46 24.29
N GLY A 581 28.57 0.64 23.09
CA GLY A 581 29.79 1.34 22.70
C GLY A 581 29.57 2.74 22.13
N SER A 582 30.64 3.48 21.86
CA SER A 582 30.55 4.86 21.34
C SER A 582 30.28 4.96 19.84
N THR A 583 30.09 3.81 19.19
CA THR A 583 30.10 3.61 17.74
C THR A 583 29.45 2.26 17.42
N PRO A 584 28.30 2.23 16.72
CA PRO A 584 27.59 1.03 16.28
C PRO A 584 28.54 -0.05 15.78
N SER A 585 28.33 -1.27 16.26
CA SER A 585 28.94 -2.49 15.76
C SER A 585 28.66 -2.59 14.26
N GLY A 586 29.60 -3.12 13.47
CA GLY A 586 29.40 -3.15 12.01
C GLY A 586 29.34 -1.77 11.31
N SER A 587 29.63 -0.64 11.99
CA SER A 587 29.67 0.69 11.36
C SER A 587 30.56 0.69 10.12
N ASN A 588 29.90 0.53 8.98
CA ASN A 588 30.59 0.49 7.71
C ASN A 588 30.86 1.90 7.21
N ALA A 589 30.44 2.96 7.91
CA ALA A 589 30.63 4.36 7.55
C ALA A 589 30.90 5.28 8.75
N ASP A 590 31.67 6.36 8.51
CA ASP A 590 31.90 7.43 9.51
C ASP A 590 30.58 8.14 9.92
N ALA A 591 30.53 8.77 11.09
CA ALA A 591 29.36 9.54 11.55
C ALA A 591 28.89 10.59 10.53
N LEU A 592 27.57 10.75 10.39
CA LEU A 592 26.95 11.56 9.34
C LEU A 592 27.31 13.04 9.47
N SER A 593 27.79 13.64 8.37
CA SER A 593 28.14 15.05 8.29
C SER A 593 27.30 15.79 7.24
N LEU A 594 26.27 16.48 7.70
CA LEU A 594 25.59 17.51 6.92
C LEU A 594 26.35 18.83 7.08
N SER A 595 26.52 19.53 5.96
CA SER A 595 27.18 20.84 5.97
C SER A 595 26.66 21.70 4.83
N SER A 596 26.43 22.98 5.10
CA SER A 596 26.17 23.99 4.06
C SER A 596 27.24 24.05 2.94
N THR A 597 28.45 23.54 3.20
CA THR A 597 29.52 23.47 2.17
C THR A 597 29.43 22.24 1.28
N ASN A 598 28.63 21.26 1.67
CA ASN A 598 28.45 19.97 1.02
C ASN A 598 27.12 19.90 0.25
N VAL A 599 26.28 20.94 0.30
CA VAL A 599 25.04 20.97 -0.47
C VAL A 599 25.33 21.01 -1.98
N ARG A 600 24.71 20.10 -2.73
CA ARG A 600 24.75 20.11 -4.19
C ARG A 600 24.06 21.38 -4.71
N ALA A 601 24.80 22.20 -5.44
CA ALA A 601 24.29 23.48 -5.91
C ALA A 601 23.04 23.30 -6.80
N GLY A 602 21.91 23.84 -6.34
CA GLY A 602 20.64 23.81 -7.07
C GLY A 602 19.79 22.56 -6.85
N SER A 603 20.13 21.69 -5.88
CA SER A 603 19.30 20.53 -5.53
C SER A 603 18.17 20.82 -4.54
N GLN A 604 18.16 22.02 -3.96
CA GLN A 604 17.20 22.40 -2.91
C GLN A 604 15.84 22.71 -3.54
N THR A 605 14.78 22.14 -2.98
CA THR A 605 13.40 22.59 -3.18
C THR A 605 12.91 23.22 -1.87
N GLY A 606 12.10 24.29 -1.93
CA GLY A 606 11.75 25.08 -0.75
C GLY A 606 12.93 25.88 -0.15
N THR A 607 13.06 27.17 -0.48
CA THR A 607 14.19 28.01 -0.01
C THR A 607 13.77 29.06 1.02
N ASP A 608 14.70 29.48 1.88
CA ASP A 608 14.58 30.63 2.80
C ASP A 608 13.41 30.51 3.81
N GLY A 609 13.19 29.32 4.37
CA GLY A 609 12.17 29.11 5.40
C GLY A 609 10.76 28.79 4.87
N CYS A 610 10.67 28.42 3.59
CA CYS A 610 9.42 28.13 2.89
C CYS A 610 9.27 26.66 2.48
N ALA A 611 10.09 25.75 3.05
CA ALA A 611 9.99 24.33 2.75
C ALA A 611 8.66 23.76 3.28
N THR A 612 8.04 22.89 2.49
CA THR A 612 6.79 22.17 2.78
C THR A 612 6.97 20.67 2.53
N ASN A 613 6.01 19.83 2.93
CA ASN A 613 6.09 18.37 2.73
C ASN A 613 6.49 18.01 1.29
N GLY A 614 7.41 17.05 1.15
CA GLY A 614 8.05 16.63 -0.09
C GLY A 614 9.27 17.47 -0.50
N ASP A 615 9.50 18.66 0.09
CA ASP A 615 10.69 19.44 -0.24
C ASP A 615 11.97 18.75 0.22
N SER A 616 13.05 18.88 -0.55
CA SER A 616 14.28 18.17 -0.30
C SER A 616 15.55 18.92 -0.66
N VAL A 617 16.69 18.42 -0.19
CA VAL A 617 18.03 18.88 -0.55
C VAL A 617 19.02 17.71 -0.57
N ILE A 618 19.96 17.75 -1.52
CA ILE A 618 21.05 16.78 -1.61
C ILE A 618 22.32 17.33 -0.95
N TYR A 619 22.86 16.57 0.00
CA TYR A 619 24.18 16.75 0.61
C TYR A 619 25.18 15.74 0.02
N GLU A 620 26.32 16.21 -0.47
CA GLU A 620 27.41 15.39 -1.02
C GLU A 620 28.48 15.10 0.05
N ASN A 621 29.11 13.92 0.01
CA ASN A 621 30.18 13.52 0.94
C ASN A 621 29.70 13.57 2.40
N VAL A 622 28.53 12.99 2.66
CA VAL A 622 27.92 12.94 3.99
C VAL A 622 28.67 11.97 4.89
N THR A 623 29.13 10.86 4.31
CA THR A 623 30.05 9.91 4.96
C THR A 623 30.90 9.17 3.92
N THR A 624 31.85 8.37 4.38
CA THR A 624 32.65 7.44 3.57
C THR A 624 32.62 6.09 4.24
N THR A 625 32.33 5.05 3.46
CA THR A 625 32.31 3.68 3.95
C THR A 625 33.73 3.10 4.12
N ALA A 626 33.87 1.99 4.83
CA ALA A 626 35.13 1.31 5.11
C ALA A 626 35.88 0.88 3.83
N ASP A 627 35.15 0.50 2.79
CA ASP A 627 35.68 0.17 1.45
C ASP A 627 36.11 1.40 0.63
N GLY A 628 35.82 2.61 1.13
CA GLY A 628 36.15 3.90 0.53
C GLY A 628 35.07 4.46 -0.40
N THR A 629 33.87 3.88 -0.43
CA THR A 629 32.72 4.45 -1.15
C THR A 629 32.27 5.74 -0.49
N VAL A 630 32.02 6.77 -1.30
CA VAL A 630 31.57 8.08 -0.80
C VAL A 630 30.06 8.15 -0.91
N VAL A 631 29.40 8.47 0.20
CA VAL A 631 27.94 8.50 0.29
C VAL A 631 27.44 9.94 0.16
N MET A 632 26.41 10.14 -0.64
CA MET A 632 25.59 11.35 -0.64
C MET A 632 24.25 11.05 0.04
N ALA A 633 23.62 12.06 0.62
CA ALA A 633 22.30 11.89 1.22
C ALA A 633 21.31 12.91 0.68
N LYS A 634 20.05 12.51 0.53
CA LYS A 634 18.93 13.39 0.20
C LYS A 634 18.07 13.54 1.45
N LEU A 635 18.05 14.76 2.00
CA LEU A 635 17.19 15.11 3.13
C LEU A 635 15.84 15.55 2.58
N VAL A 636 14.76 14.88 2.97
CA VAL A 636 13.37 15.11 2.57
C VAL A 636 12.58 15.56 3.79
N LEU A 637 11.81 16.64 3.67
CA LEU A 637 10.79 17.03 4.65
C LEU A 637 9.56 16.17 4.40
N VAL A 638 9.32 15.19 5.26
CA VAL A 638 8.21 14.23 5.11
C VAL A 638 6.91 14.86 5.59
N ASP A 639 6.94 15.42 6.80
CA ASP A 639 5.79 16.08 7.41
C ASP A 639 6.18 17.33 8.21
N VAL A 640 5.26 18.27 8.33
CA VAL A 640 5.48 19.53 9.07
C VAL A 640 4.20 20.09 9.66
N ASP A 641 4.27 20.48 10.93
CA ASP A 641 3.19 21.22 11.56
C ASP A 641 2.87 22.53 10.83
N GLY A 642 1.58 22.74 10.56
CA GLY A 642 1.08 23.85 9.75
C GLY A 642 1.66 25.22 10.12
N GLY A 643 2.22 25.91 9.13
CA GLY A 643 2.76 27.27 9.24
C GLY A 643 4.12 27.38 9.93
N LEU A 644 4.79 26.26 10.24
CA LEU A 644 6.17 26.28 10.71
C LEU A 644 7.13 26.73 9.60
N ASN A 645 8.07 27.62 9.95
CA ASN A 645 9.13 28.07 9.04
C ASN A 645 10.26 27.04 9.00
N VAL A 646 10.45 26.36 7.87
CA VAL A 646 11.48 25.32 7.68
C VAL A 646 12.45 25.70 6.56
N ASP A 647 13.74 25.70 6.87
CA ASP A 647 14.84 25.90 5.93
C ASP A 647 15.78 24.70 5.98
N LEU A 648 15.80 23.93 4.90
CA LEU A 648 16.60 22.71 4.74
C LEU A 648 18.10 23.00 4.56
N THR A 649 18.49 24.27 4.38
CA THR A 649 19.87 24.69 4.12
C THR A 649 20.27 25.96 4.86
N GLY A 650 19.87 26.08 6.12
CA GLY A 650 20.07 27.30 6.91
C GLY A 650 21.52 27.79 6.90
N GLY A 651 22.43 27.12 7.61
CA GLY A 651 23.83 27.51 7.66
C GLY A 651 24.70 26.64 8.53
N ASN A 652 25.99 26.97 8.61
CA ASN A 652 26.94 26.21 9.42
C ASN A 652 26.56 26.27 10.92
N GLY A 653 26.27 25.11 11.50
CA GLY A 653 25.78 24.98 12.88
C GLY A 653 24.27 25.11 13.04
N SER A 654 23.53 25.12 11.92
CA SER A 654 22.06 25.02 11.85
C SER A 654 21.72 24.54 10.43
N GLU A 655 22.25 23.39 10.06
CA GLU A 655 22.08 22.80 8.73
C GLU A 655 20.61 22.61 8.41
N ILE A 656 19.82 22.18 9.40
CA ILE A 656 18.37 22.23 9.39
C ILE A 656 17.93 23.35 10.33
N LEU A 657 17.19 24.32 9.82
CA LEU A 657 16.76 25.49 10.56
C LEU A 657 15.24 25.56 10.61
N LEU A 658 14.69 25.50 11.82
CA LEU A 658 13.25 25.61 12.08
C LEU A 658 12.95 26.91 12.85
N ASN A 659 11.77 27.48 12.62
CA ASN A 659 11.35 28.74 13.24
C ASN A 659 12.35 29.90 12.96
N GLY A 660 12.93 29.95 11.76
CA GLY A 660 13.90 30.98 11.35
C GLY A 660 13.33 32.41 11.33
N ASN A 661 12.01 32.53 11.23
CA ASN A 661 11.23 33.76 11.40
C ASN A 661 11.12 34.22 12.88
N ASN A 662 11.47 33.36 13.84
CA ASN A 662 11.46 33.57 15.28
C ASN A 662 10.05 33.94 15.81
N ASP A 663 9.03 33.19 15.38
CA ASP A 663 7.67 33.28 15.89
C ASP A 663 7.48 32.42 17.15
N ALA A 664 6.98 33.03 18.22
CA ALA A 664 6.77 32.35 19.48
C ALA A 664 5.58 31.38 19.46
N SER A 665 4.65 31.51 18.49
CA SER A 665 3.57 30.53 18.34
C SER A 665 4.02 29.20 17.75
N ASP A 666 5.20 29.16 17.14
CA ASP A 666 5.72 27.94 16.54
C ASP A 666 6.39 27.03 17.58
N GLY A 667 6.63 27.51 18.80
CA GLY A 667 7.24 26.69 19.83
C GLY A 667 6.46 25.43 20.18
N GLY A 668 7.13 24.29 20.09
CA GLY A 668 6.57 22.96 20.32
C GLY A 668 5.98 22.32 19.07
N LYS A 669 6.14 22.93 17.89
CA LYS A 669 5.78 22.32 16.61
C LYS A 669 6.84 21.37 16.11
N ASP A 670 6.39 20.36 15.39
CA ASP A 670 7.20 19.26 14.88
C ASP A 670 7.41 19.35 13.36
N ALA A 671 8.52 18.77 12.92
CA ALA A 671 8.86 18.54 11.52
C ALA A 671 9.56 17.19 11.39
N THR A 672 9.06 16.32 10.52
CA THR A 672 9.57 14.96 10.28
C THR A 672 10.45 14.97 9.04
N PHE A 673 11.62 14.37 9.15
CA PHE A 673 12.61 14.32 8.09
C PHE A 673 13.01 12.88 7.78
N ARG A 674 13.16 12.58 6.50
CA ARG A 674 13.82 11.36 6.01
C ARG A 674 15.15 11.72 5.37
N LEU A 675 16.19 10.97 5.67
CA LEU A 675 17.52 11.12 5.10
C LEU A 675 17.88 9.86 4.32
N GLU A 676 17.78 9.93 2.98
CA GLU A 676 17.98 8.81 2.05
C GLU A 676 19.44 8.74 1.60
N PHE A 677 20.06 7.55 1.61
CA PHE A 677 21.48 7.35 1.30
C PHE A 677 21.72 6.77 -0.11
N TYR A 678 22.68 7.36 -0.82
CA TYR A 678 23.05 6.92 -2.16
C TYR A 678 24.57 6.88 -2.34
N ASN A 679 25.04 5.92 -3.13
CA ASN A 679 26.41 5.92 -3.62
C ASN A 679 26.61 7.15 -4.52
N GLN A 680 27.48 8.07 -4.10
CA GLN A 680 27.64 9.34 -4.81
C GLN A 680 28.18 9.18 -6.24
N LEU A 681 28.88 8.08 -6.53
CA LEU A 681 29.45 7.84 -7.86
C LEU A 681 28.41 7.27 -8.83
N THR A 682 27.59 6.33 -8.38
CA THR A 682 26.63 5.61 -9.23
C THR A 682 25.24 6.24 -9.20
N GLY A 683 24.83 6.77 -8.05
CA GLY A 683 23.48 7.27 -7.79
C GLY A 683 22.49 6.21 -7.29
N GLU A 684 22.95 4.96 -7.12
CA GLU A 684 22.13 3.87 -6.59
C GLU A 684 21.97 4.00 -5.07
N PRO A 685 20.83 3.55 -4.50
CA PRO A 685 20.66 3.41 -3.05
C PRO A 685 21.82 2.61 -2.43
N ILE A 686 22.15 2.92 -1.19
CA ILE A 686 23.18 2.19 -0.44
C ILE A 686 22.79 2.09 1.03
N SER A 687 22.82 0.87 1.57
CA SER A 687 22.66 0.63 3.00
C SER A 687 23.95 0.98 3.74
N ILE A 688 23.84 1.72 4.84
CA ILE A 688 24.98 2.07 5.68
C ILE A 688 24.65 1.86 7.16
N SER A 689 25.68 1.49 7.91
CA SER A 689 25.65 1.49 9.38
C SER A 689 26.49 2.67 9.88
N SER A 690 25.88 3.59 10.60
CA SER A 690 26.49 4.89 10.93
C SER A 690 25.79 5.54 12.15
N ILE A 691 26.28 6.71 12.56
CA ILE A 691 25.75 7.48 13.69
C ILE A 691 25.21 8.82 13.20
N ALA A 692 24.01 9.17 13.67
CA ALA A 692 23.44 10.51 13.59
C ALA A 692 23.62 11.24 14.92
N THR A 693 24.51 12.23 14.99
CA THR A 693 24.71 13.04 16.20
C THR A 693 24.02 14.39 16.08
N PHE A 694 22.92 14.55 16.79
CA PHE A 694 22.17 15.79 16.91
C PHE A 694 22.75 16.67 18.00
N GLY A 695 23.32 17.81 17.60
CA GLY A 695 23.92 18.77 18.53
C GLY A 695 23.04 19.98 18.83
N ASP A 696 23.33 20.63 19.97
CA ASP A 696 22.81 21.93 20.41
C ASP A 696 21.35 21.97 20.89
N LEU A 697 20.83 20.88 21.48
CA LEU A 697 19.43 20.86 21.94
C LEU A 697 19.19 21.80 23.13
N ASP A 698 18.41 22.83 22.89
CA ASP A 698 18.20 23.93 23.83
C ASP A 698 16.81 23.94 24.51
N LEU A 699 16.70 24.68 25.63
CA LEU A 699 15.43 25.08 26.25
C LEU A 699 15.32 26.60 26.44
N THR A 700 14.20 27.18 25.99
CA THR A 700 13.75 28.54 26.38
C THR A 700 12.47 28.48 27.21
N ASN A 701 11.30 28.65 26.59
CA ASN A 701 9.99 28.37 27.21
C ASN A 701 9.45 27.02 26.75
N THR A 702 9.65 26.69 25.48
CA THR A 702 9.56 25.33 24.92
C THR A 702 10.97 24.82 24.63
N ALA A 703 11.11 23.51 24.44
CA ALA A 703 12.40 22.84 24.25
C ALA A 703 12.57 22.39 22.80
N GLU A 704 13.82 22.39 22.31
CA GLU A 704 14.18 21.59 21.15
C GLU A 704 14.15 20.13 21.55
N LYS A 705 13.65 19.30 20.64
CA LYS A 705 13.66 17.86 20.81
C LYS A 705 14.10 17.20 19.52
N VAL A 706 14.70 16.04 19.70
CA VAL A 706 14.89 15.05 18.65
C VAL A 706 14.12 13.82 19.09
N THR A 707 13.22 13.35 18.24
CA THR A 707 12.57 12.07 18.41
C THR A 707 13.03 11.16 17.27
N ILE A 708 13.51 9.99 17.63
CA ILE A 708 13.87 8.91 16.71
C ILE A 708 12.93 7.75 16.93
N SER A 709 12.70 6.96 15.89
CA SER A 709 12.03 5.67 16.04
C SER A 709 13.02 4.65 16.57
N THR A 710 12.58 3.75 17.46
CA THR A 710 13.35 2.56 17.85
C THR A 710 13.45 1.54 16.71
N ASP A 711 12.66 1.78 15.67
CA ASP A 711 12.67 1.04 14.43
C ASP A 711 13.98 1.30 13.65
N THR A 712 14.19 2.53 13.24
CA THR A 712 15.34 2.88 12.40
C THR A 712 16.66 2.87 13.16
N PHE A 713 16.63 3.08 14.47
CA PHE A 713 17.81 3.28 15.30
C PHE A 713 17.91 2.21 16.35
N SER A 714 19.10 1.64 16.48
CA SER A 714 19.34 0.49 17.33
C SER A 714 19.88 0.86 18.72
N ASN A 715 20.45 2.05 18.86
CA ASN A 715 20.92 2.56 20.13
C ASN A 715 20.90 4.09 20.19
N TYR A 716 21.06 4.62 21.40
CA TYR A 716 21.33 6.04 21.58
C TYR A 716 22.33 6.32 22.70
N GLY A 717 23.06 7.43 22.53
CA GLY A 717 24.13 7.86 23.44
C GLY A 717 23.99 9.32 23.88
N THR A 718 24.39 9.57 25.13
CA THR A 718 24.56 10.92 25.71
C THR A 718 25.83 10.98 26.56
N THR A 719 26.28 12.17 26.99
CA THR A 719 27.36 12.24 27.99
C THR A 719 26.87 11.75 29.37
N ALA A 720 27.76 11.23 30.21
CA ALA A 720 27.40 10.76 31.55
C ALA A 720 26.83 11.88 32.46
N ASP A 721 27.09 13.14 32.14
CA ASP A 721 26.56 14.33 32.80
C ASP A 721 25.65 15.19 31.89
N THR A 722 24.98 14.53 30.93
CA THR A 722 24.06 15.15 29.97
C THR A 722 23.09 16.16 30.59
N SER A 723 22.88 17.27 29.87
CA SER A 723 21.86 18.29 30.12
C SER A 723 20.57 17.99 29.34
N LEU A 724 20.42 16.80 28.78
CA LEU A 724 19.21 16.34 28.11
C LEU A 724 18.31 15.54 29.05
N ASN A 725 17.01 15.59 28.80
CA ASN A 725 16.07 14.64 29.36
C ASN A 725 15.67 13.68 28.24
N VAL A 726 16.16 12.43 28.31
CA VAL A 726 15.84 11.37 27.35
C VAL A 726 14.75 10.48 27.93
N THR A 727 13.71 10.24 27.13
CA THR A 727 12.60 9.33 27.45
C THR A 727 12.46 8.32 26.33
N THR A 728 12.36 7.05 26.70
CA THR A 728 12.00 5.97 25.80
C THR A 728 10.54 5.63 26.08
N ASP A 729 9.70 5.78 25.06
CA ASP A 729 8.31 5.32 25.03
C ASP A 729 8.22 4.19 23.97
N THR A 730 7.09 3.47 23.88
CA THR A 730 6.92 2.40 22.88
C THR A 730 7.18 2.96 21.47
N GLY A 731 8.06 2.30 20.71
CA GLY A 731 8.43 2.68 19.34
C GLY A 731 9.32 3.93 19.20
N THR A 732 9.59 4.71 20.26
CA THR A 732 10.31 5.99 20.09
C THR A 732 11.24 6.37 21.25
N VAL A 733 12.33 7.05 20.90
CA VAL A 733 13.22 7.73 21.86
C VAL A 733 13.18 9.22 21.62
N THR A 734 12.85 9.99 22.67
CA THR A 734 12.83 11.46 22.61
C THR A 734 13.90 12.06 23.51
N ALA A 735 14.85 12.78 22.92
CA ALA A 735 15.82 13.61 23.63
C ALA A 735 15.35 15.07 23.69
N THR A 736 15.19 15.61 24.90
CA THR A 736 14.68 16.97 25.12
C THR A 736 15.74 17.87 25.76
N GLY A 737 16.01 19.03 25.16
CA GLY A 737 16.89 20.05 25.75
C GLY A 737 16.34 20.58 27.08
N THR A 738 17.21 20.81 28.08
CA THR A 738 16.77 21.30 29.41
C THR A 738 17.30 22.67 29.82
N GLU A 739 18.21 23.27 29.04
CA GLU A 739 18.75 24.61 29.23
C GLU A 739 19.23 25.25 27.93
N GLU A 740 19.60 26.54 27.93
CA GLU A 740 20.31 27.15 26.78
C GLU A 740 21.77 26.68 26.81
N ASN A 741 22.16 25.96 25.78
CA ASN A 741 23.47 25.39 25.56
C ASN A 741 24.23 26.18 24.49
N GLY A 742 25.42 25.72 24.15
CA GLY A 742 26.14 26.23 22.99
C GLY A 742 26.51 25.09 22.06
N PRO A 743 26.77 25.37 20.78
CA PRO A 743 26.86 24.34 19.73
C PRO A 743 28.08 23.41 19.83
N THR A 744 28.94 23.60 20.84
CA THR A 744 30.09 22.73 21.11
C THR A 744 29.99 22.03 22.47
N ASP A 745 28.86 22.17 23.15
CA ASP A 745 28.62 21.57 24.46
C ASP A 745 28.06 20.15 24.27
N GLN A 746 28.91 19.14 24.46
CA GLN A 746 28.52 17.74 24.24
C GLN A 746 27.47 17.26 25.24
N ASP A 747 27.31 17.96 26.38
CA ASP A 747 26.27 17.62 27.36
C ASP A 747 24.86 17.80 26.79
N ALA A 748 24.72 18.59 25.71
CA ALA A 748 23.49 18.83 24.97
C ALA A 748 23.43 18.08 23.63
N TRP A 749 24.27 17.07 23.43
CA TRP A 749 24.29 16.25 22.22
C TRP A 749 23.57 14.93 22.46
N PHE A 750 22.85 14.49 21.43
CA PHE A 750 22.18 13.21 21.37
C PHE A 750 22.69 12.46 20.14
N SER A 751 23.36 11.34 20.34
CA SER A 751 23.80 10.46 19.25
C SER A 751 22.85 9.28 19.14
N ALA A 752 22.50 8.89 17.93
CA ALA A 752 21.69 7.71 17.64
C ALA A 752 22.41 6.86 16.60
N GLY A 753 22.62 5.59 16.91
CA GLY A 753 23.19 4.58 16.03
C GLY A 753 22.11 3.92 15.18
N PHE A 754 22.45 3.59 13.94
CA PHE A 754 21.57 2.85 13.04
C PHE A 754 22.42 1.95 12.13
N GLU A 755 21.84 0.83 11.73
CA GLU A 755 22.56 -0.24 11.05
C GLU A 755 21.81 -0.69 9.79
N ASN A 756 22.56 -0.96 8.73
CA ASN A 756 22.09 -1.42 7.41
C ASN A 756 20.94 -0.60 6.79
N GLN A 757 20.83 0.68 7.12
CA GLN A 757 19.72 1.51 6.64
C GLN A 757 20.02 2.14 5.28
N THR A 758 19.07 2.08 4.34
CA THR A 758 19.07 2.92 3.12
C THR A 758 18.53 4.32 3.36
N SER A 759 17.81 4.53 4.47
CA SER A 759 17.36 5.83 4.92
C SER A 759 17.11 5.86 6.42
N ILE A 760 17.19 7.04 7.04
CA ILE A 760 16.74 7.21 8.43
C ILE A 760 15.66 8.27 8.55
N GLU A 761 14.70 8.09 9.46
CA GLU A 761 13.66 9.08 9.77
C GLU A 761 13.76 9.62 11.20
N PHE A 762 13.57 10.93 11.37
CA PHE A 762 13.60 11.57 12.68
C PHE A 762 12.72 12.82 12.72
N VAL A 763 12.20 13.13 13.90
CA VAL A 763 11.35 14.29 14.16
C VAL A 763 12.12 15.33 14.95
N LEU A 764 12.01 16.59 14.53
CA LEU A 764 12.61 17.74 15.20
C LEU A 764 11.52 18.68 15.74
N THR A 765 11.51 18.90 17.05
CA THR A 765 10.56 19.82 17.71
C THR A 765 11.22 21.18 17.95
N THR A 766 10.50 22.26 17.68
CA THR A 766 11.02 23.64 17.82
C THR A 766 10.84 24.29 19.19
N ARG A 767 11.67 25.31 19.45
CA ARG A 767 11.44 26.31 20.50
C ARG A 767 10.55 27.45 20.04
N ASP A 768 10.14 28.28 20.99
CA ASP A 768 9.44 29.56 20.76
C ASP A 768 10.34 30.67 20.17
N VAL A 769 11.52 30.28 19.71
CA VAL A 769 12.53 31.09 19.02
C VAL A 769 13.17 30.23 17.93
N ASN A 770 14.05 30.85 17.15
CA ASN A 770 14.84 30.17 16.14
C ASN A 770 15.52 28.89 16.68
N SER A 771 15.32 27.76 16.01
CA SER A 771 15.77 26.43 16.42
C SER A 771 16.63 25.80 15.33
N GLY A 772 17.90 25.53 15.64
CA GLY A 772 18.87 25.04 14.67
C GLY A 772 19.37 23.66 15.04
N PHE A 773 19.33 22.73 14.10
CA PHE A 773 19.77 21.35 14.31
C PHE A 773 20.98 21.03 13.43
N THR A 774 21.86 20.19 13.96
CA THR A 774 23.14 19.87 13.32
C THR A 774 23.39 18.37 13.31
N LEU A 775 23.98 17.88 12.22
CA LEU A 775 24.57 16.54 12.08
C LEU A 775 26.01 16.76 11.63
N ASN A 776 26.91 17.04 12.57
CA ASN A 776 28.19 17.67 12.27
C ASN A 776 29.34 16.67 12.00
N GLY A 777 29.04 15.36 11.91
CA GLY A 777 30.04 14.29 11.73
C GLY A 777 30.93 14.07 12.95
N GLN A 778 30.55 14.54 14.13
CA GLN A 778 31.24 14.26 15.39
C GLN A 778 30.46 13.24 16.20
N VAL A 779 31.17 12.45 16.99
CA VAL A 779 30.59 11.57 18.02
C VAL A 779 30.82 12.17 19.40
N ILE A 780 30.05 11.73 20.39
CA ILE A 780 30.21 12.13 21.79
C ILE A 780 31.47 11.46 22.35
N ASP A 781 32.29 12.20 23.11
CA ASP A 781 33.47 11.62 23.75
C ASP A 781 33.04 10.76 24.96
N SER A 782 33.21 9.43 24.86
CA SER A 782 32.86 8.47 25.93
C SER A 782 31.38 8.57 26.36
N PRO A 783 30.43 8.28 25.45
CA PRO A 783 29.01 8.32 25.74
C PRO A 783 28.63 7.23 26.75
N VAL A 784 27.52 7.46 27.43
CA VAL A 784 26.70 6.42 28.05
C VAL A 784 25.68 6.02 26.99
N VAL A 785 25.79 4.79 26.49
CA VAL A 785 24.90 4.25 25.46
C VAL A 785 23.87 3.33 26.09
N VAL A 786 22.70 3.33 25.48
CA VAL A 786 21.54 2.51 25.84
C VAL A 786 21.11 1.80 24.56
N ASP A 787 21.17 0.48 24.60
CA ASP A 787 20.74 -0.40 23.54
C ASP A 787 19.22 -0.53 23.59
N LEU A 788 18.60 -0.57 22.41
CA LEU A 788 17.14 -0.56 22.30
C LEU A 788 16.57 -1.99 22.24
N CYS A 789 17.29 -2.95 21.68
CA CYS A 789 17.05 -4.40 21.78
C CYS A 789 18.19 -5.08 22.56
N GLU A 790 17.92 -6.20 23.26
CA GLU A 790 18.98 -7.01 23.89
C GLU A 790 19.51 -7.98 22.83
N PRO A 791 20.81 -7.95 22.50
CA PRO A 791 21.37 -8.83 21.46
C PRO A 791 21.30 -10.32 21.86
N GLY A 792 21.08 -11.17 20.87
CA GLY A 792 21.04 -12.62 20.92
C GLY A 792 22.40 -13.30 20.90
N ASP A 793 22.50 -14.52 21.44
CA ASP A 793 23.67 -15.38 21.20
C ASP A 793 23.36 -16.30 20.00
N ASP A 794 23.77 -15.93 18.79
CA ASP A 794 23.28 -16.58 17.57
C ASP A 794 24.13 -17.77 17.10
N VAL A 795 23.50 -18.62 16.27
CA VAL A 795 24.14 -19.73 15.57
C VAL A 795 23.91 -19.60 14.07
N ILE A 796 24.92 -19.09 13.37
CA ILE A 796 24.83 -18.83 11.92
C ILE A 796 25.75 -19.78 11.14
N THR A 797 25.18 -20.45 10.14
CA THR A 797 25.91 -21.25 9.15
C THR A 797 25.65 -20.70 7.75
N GLY A 798 26.72 -20.31 7.03
CA GLY A 798 26.64 -19.84 5.64
C GLY A 798 26.18 -20.96 4.71
N GLY A 799 27.06 -21.93 4.46
CA GLY A 799 26.68 -23.15 3.76
C GLY A 799 27.59 -23.46 2.58
N GLU A 800 27.02 -23.70 1.40
CA GLU A 800 27.75 -23.82 0.13
C GLU A 800 27.72 -22.50 -0.66
N GLY A 801 28.73 -21.64 -0.52
CA GLY A 801 28.80 -20.40 -1.31
C GLY A 801 29.96 -19.54 -0.89
N ASP A 802 30.15 -18.39 -1.53
CA ASP A 802 30.98 -17.31 -0.99
C ASP A 802 30.07 -16.35 -0.18
N ASP A 803 29.84 -16.67 1.10
CA ASP A 803 28.79 -16.04 1.92
C ASP A 803 29.23 -14.74 2.62
N LEU A 804 28.28 -13.91 3.03
CA LEU A 804 28.48 -12.73 3.87
C LEU A 804 27.70 -12.87 5.19
N ILE A 805 28.43 -12.94 6.32
CA ILE A 805 27.85 -13.25 7.63
C ILE A 805 28.18 -12.16 8.63
N PHE A 806 27.18 -11.70 9.37
CA PHE A 806 27.29 -10.75 10.47
C PHE A 806 26.62 -11.34 11.73
N GLY A 807 27.38 -11.57 12.80
CA GLY A 807 26.82 -11.96 14.10
C GLY A 807 26.17 -10.76 14.82
N GLU A 808 26.85 -9.62 14.78
CA GLU A 808 26.41 -8.35 15.35
C GLU A 808 26.61 -8.21 16.86
N GLY A 809 25.59 -8.39 17.70
CA GLY A 809 25.73 -8.33 19.15
C GLY A 809 25.68 -9.73 19.76
N GLY A 810 26.15 -9.88 21.00
CA GLY A 810 26.04 -11.15 21.74
C GLY A 810 27.18 -12.15 21.53
N ASP A 811 27.15 -13.29 22.22
CA ASP A 811 28.23 -14.29 22.16
C ASP A 811 27.97 -15.31 21.03
N ASP A 812 28.32 -14.97 19.78
CA ASP A 812 27.89 -15.73 18.60
C ASP A 812 28.70 -16.99 18.28
N THR A 813 28.09 -17.88 17.49
CA THR A 813 28.76 -19.01 16.83
C THR A 813 28.56 -18.99 15.31
N LEU A 814 29.60 -18.63 14.58
CA LEU A 814 29.55 -18.40 13.13
C LEU A 814 30.38 -19.46 12.36
N ASP A 815 29.80 -20.14 11.37
CA ASP A 815 30.52 -21.05 10.43
C ASP A 815 30.21 -20.69 8.97
N GLY A 816 31.16 -20.06 8.28
CA GLY A 816 31.02 -19.74 6.84
C GLY A 816 30.89 -20.97 5.94
N GLY A 817 31.21 -22.17 6.43
CA GLY A 817 30.99 -23.38 5.64
C GLY A 817 32.01 -23.53 4.50
N ALA A 818 31.54 -23.44 3.26
CA ALA A 818 32.23 -23.95 2.08
C ALA A 818 32.40 -22.98 0.90
N GLY A 819 33.00 -21.82 1.08
CA GLY A 819 33.58 -21.08 -0.04
C GLY A 819 34.69 -20.15 0.41
N ASN A 820 34.67 -18.91 -0.08
CA ASN A 820 35.50 -17.82 0.39
C ASN A 820 34.61 -16.77 1.06
N ASP A 821 34.32 -17.02 2.32
CA ASP A 821 33.27 -16.30 3.04
C ASP A 821 33.82 -15.00 3.64
N THR A 822 32.96 -14.02 3.90
CA THR A 822 33.28 -12.82 4.66
C THR A 822 32.46 -12.84 5.94
N ILE A 823 33.14 -12.93 7.08
CA ILE A 823 32.49 -13.09 8.39
C ILE A 823 32.91 -11.94 9.29
N SER A 824 31.93 -11.27 9.89
CA SER A 824 32.12 -10.35 11.01
C SER A 824 31.50 -10.99 12.25
N GLY A 825 32.31 -11.17 13.30
CA GLY A 825 31.83 -11.56 14.64
C GLY A 825 30.90 -10.48 15.17
N GLY A 826 31.47 -9.37 15.61
CA GLY A 826 30.68 -8.23 16.07
C GLY A 826 31.19 -7.78 17.43
N ASP A 827 30.26 -7.51 18.33
CA ASP A 827 30.57 -7.20 19.72
C ASP A 827 30.51 -8.47 20.58
N ASP A 828 31.19 -8.44 21.72
CA ASP A 828 31.23 -9.55 22.70
C ASP A 828 32.10 -10.75 22.30
N SER A 829 31.84 -11.97 22.79
CA SER A 829 32.79 -13.08 22.73
C SER A 829 32.43 -14.16 21.71
N ASP A 830 32.83 -13.94 20.46
CA ASP A 830 32.43 -14.80 19.36
C ASP A 830 33.26 -16.08 19.20
N THR A 831 32.64 -17.09 18.60
CA THR A 831 33.29 -18.30 18.11
C THR A 831 33.12 -18.47 16.60
N ILE A 832 34.18 -18.19 15.85
CA ILE A 832 34.17 -18.20 14.38
C ILE A 832 34.91 -19.44 13.84
N LEU A 833 34.21 -20.27 13.06
CA LEU A 833 34.69 -21.51 12.46
C LEU A 833 35.24 -21.32 11.04
N GLY A 834 36.30 -20.52 10.90
CA GLY A 834 36.89 -20.22 9.60
C GLY A 834 37.32 -21.42 8.74
N GLY A 835 37.17 -21.22 7.44
CA GLY A 835 37.54 -22.03 6.29
C GLY A 835 38.79 -21.55 5.57
N ALA A 836 38.85 -21.81 4.27
CA ALA A 836 40.07 -21.70 3.46
C ALA A 836 39.87 -20.74 2.30
N GLY A 837 39.98 -19.44 2.55
CA GLY A 837 39.64 -18.41 1.56
C GLY A 837 39.01 -17.20 2.23
N ASP A 838 38.43 -17.47 3.39
CA ASP A 838 37.60 -16.59 4.18
C ASP A 838 38.37 -15.36 4.68
N ILE A 839 37.62 -14.28 4.79
CA ILE A 839 38.01 -13.03 5.42
C ILE A 839 37.19 -12.94 6.70
N ILE A 840 37.88 -12.80 7.83
CA ILE A 840 37.24 -12.80 9.14
C ILE A 840 37.66 -11.53 9.87
N ASP A 841 36.67 -10.77 10.30
CA ASP A 841 36.79 -9.71 11.28
C ASP A 841 36.13 -10.18 12.58
N GLY A 842 36.82 -10.01 13.70
CA GLY A 842 36.25 -10.35 15.01
C GLY A 842 35.34 -9.24 15.53
N GLY A 843 35.58 -8.00 15.09
CA GLY A 843 35.08 -6.81 15.77
C GLY A 843 36.08 -6.30 16.82
N ASP A 844 35.79 -5.15 17.43
CA ASP A 844 36.62 -4.52 18.48
C ASP A 844 35.74 -3.99 19.66
N GLY A 845 34.44 -4.31 19.69
CA GLY A 845 33.47 -3.81 20.68
C GLY A 845 33.06 -4.86 21.73
N GLY A 846 32.33 -4.45 22.77
CA GLY A 846 31.93 -5.35 23.87
C GLY A 846 33.06 -5.99 24.72
N ASP A 847 32.75 -7.14 25.37
CA ASP A 847 33.69 -8.04 26.06
C ASP A 847 34.44 -8.93 25.02
N ASP A 848 35.20 -8.29 24.15
CA ASP A 848 35.90 -8.75 22.92
C ASP A 848 36.95 -9.88 23.09
N TRP A 849 36.53 -11.14 23.27
CA TRP A 849 37.40 -12.32 23.44
C TRP A 849 37.15 -13.41 22.38
N ASP A 850 37.29 -13.07 21.11
CA ASP A 850 36.95 -13.99 20.01
C ASP A 850 37.84 -15.23 19.91
N ILE A 851 37.22 -16.29 19.38
CA ILE A 851 37.83 -17.57 19.07
C ILE A 851 37.68 -17.87 17.58
N LEU A 852 38.76 -17.69 16.84
CA LEU A 852 38.90 -18.31 15.51
C LEU A 852 39.28 -19.80 15.64
N ASP A 853 38.31 -20.72 15.46
CA ASP A 853 38.53 -22.18 15.51
C ASP A 853 38.83 -22.79 14.13
N LEU A 854 40.12 -23.01 13.86
CA LEU A 854 40.61 -23.72 12.67
C LEU A 854 40.88 -25.22 12.91
N THR A 855 40.34 -25.78 13.99
CA THR A 855 40.63 -27.17 14.40
C THR A 855 40.17 -28.16 13.33
N GLY A 856 41.12 -28.99 12.88
CA GLY A 856 40.81 -30.08 11.95
C GLY A 856 40.75 -29.68 10.48
N LYS A 857 40.77 -28.38 10.13
CA LYS A 857 40.64 -27.93 8.74
C LYS A 857 41.94 -28.16 7.91
N GLY A 858 43.09 -28.48 8.52
CA GLY A 858 44.36 -28.82 7.83
C GLY A 858 45.55 -27.87 8.11
N PRO A 859 46.61 -27.84 7.26
CA PRO A 859 47.69 -26.87 7.40
C PRO A 859 47.30 -25.51 6.77
N PHE A 860 47.13 -24.48 7.59
CA PHE A 860 46.78 -23.12 7.16
C PHE A 860 47.94 -22.13 7.20
N TYR A 861 47.77 -21.04 6.47
CA TYR A 861 48.56 -19.83 6.57
C TYR A 861 47.59 -18.66 6.70
N LEU A 862 47.62 -17.97 7.84
CA LEU A 862 46.90 -16.73 8.03
C LEU A 862 47.71 -15.59 7.41
N ASP A 863 47.09 -14.83 6.51
CA ASP A 863 47.67 -13.64 5.89
C ASP A 863 47.03 -12.37 6.47
N ASN A 864 47.76 -11.26 6.47
CA ASN A 864 47.27 -9.95 6.94
C ASN A 864 46.65 -9.89 8.36
N VAL A 865 47.05 -10.78 9.26
CA VAL A 865 46.57 -10.78 10.66
C VAL A 865 46.95 -9.49 11.39
N THR A 866 45.93 -8.77 11.85
CA THR A 866 46.02 -7.71 12.87
C THR A 866 45.45 -8.29 14.17
N MET A 867 46.11 -8.04 15.30
CA MET A 867 45.63 -8.40 16.64
C MET A 867 45.83 -7.15 17.49
N THR A 868 44.75 -6.58 18.01
CA THR A 868 44.69 -5.33 18.77
C THR A 868 45.06 -5.52 20.25
#